data_AF-A0A669DMC4-F1
#
_entry.id   AF-A0A669DMC4-F1
#
_cell.length_a   1.000
_cell.length_b   1.000
_cell.length_c   1.000
_cell.angle_alpha   90.00
_cell.angle_beta   90.00
_cell.angle_gamma   90.00
#
_symmetry.space_group_name_H-M   'P 1'
#
loop_
_entity.id
_entity.type
_entity.pdbx_description
1 polymer ?
#
loop_
_entity_poly.entity_id
_entity_poly.type
_entity_poly.pdbx_seq_one_letter_code
_entity_poly.pdbx_strand_id
1 'polypeptide(L)'
;MFCVFPPCLRSGPTYKKVVFREYEKGFRQAKTHPSWLGLLGPTLRAEEGETIVVTFRNMATSPYSISPHGVAYGKQSEGAYYFDNTSQKEKEDDKVLPNSEHVYYWEVTSDVAPQKNDPTCLTYTYISHQNVVKDYNSGLIGTLLICKQGKCENYVFLFGVFDENKSKYEPSGYTSDSHVKYTINGYTNGSLPDVSMCAYAPVRLHLVGMSSEPEVFSVHMNGQVLEQAGHKVSSVGLITGSSVTASMVAVHTGRWLLSSHTVKHIEGKCFRFEKPHRWVTIAQKRQSREWKYYIAAEEIVWDYAPTKLKLQMCRHELKKFLIFLYRDFKRQYLSQSPTRIGGKYKKAVYTQYKDETFTERSEHLQRKNELGILGPVIRAQIRDIITIVFKNMASRPYSIYPHGLTIEKSQEGVNYPKGGNHSHGVQPGETHTYVWKVVEEDEPLEGDSRCLTRLYHSAVNTPRDIASGLIGPMLICKSQSLNVRNVQLKADKEQHAMFAVFDENKSWYLEDNIRQYCERSKVNREDPEFYKSNIKHTVNGYIFKNDPPLGFCSGEVATWHVSSIGAQDYIQTATFYGHTFELNDRTEDFLSLYPMTGETITMNMLNTAKTLSCYLNRRQEKHELLSQETKFTKVVFRGYLDSSFTTPDIRGEIDEHLGILGPVIKAEVGQSIMVVFRNNANRPYSIHPNGVNPNNTFTYLWKVGHTVGPKPEESDCRTWAYYSGVNPERDIHSGLIGPLLVCREGTLDTKLTDRREFTLLFMTFDESRSWYYEKNSEIMQRKRRRRIMDHNFKENLKFHSINGIIHSLKGLRMYTNQLVTWHLINLGSPNDIHSVHFHGQTFIHKKTTSYRQAVYPLLPGGFATLEMYPSKPGLWQLETEVGLSQQKGMQTLFLVLDNGANIKLSLCCIYNMIFYLL
;
A
#
# COMPACT_ATOMS: atom_id res chain seq x y z
N MET A 1 -10.16 12.83 64.21
CA MET A 1 -10.48 11.80 63.18
C MET A 1 -11.03 12.53 61.97
N PHE A 2 -10.15 12.91 61.03
CA PHE A 2 -10.54 13.48 59.73
C PHE A 2 -9.58 12.92 58.69
N CYS A 3 -10.02 11.89 57.97
CA CYS A 3 -9.34 11.37 56.79
C CYS A 3 -9.58 12.33 55.63
N VAL A 4 -8.53 13.03 55.20
CA VAL A 4 -8.48 13.76 53.93
C VAL A 4 -8.06 12.76 52.86
N PHE A 5 -9.00 12.37 52.00
CA PHE A 5 -8.67 11.67 50.76
C PHE A 5 -7.85 12.60 49.85
N PRO A 6 -6.70 12.18 49.30
CA PRO A 6 -6.00 12.96 48.31
C PRO A 6 -6.80 13.00 47.00
N PRO A 7 -6.73 14.09 46.22
CA PRO A 7 -7.48 14.24 44.99
C PRO A 7 -7.01 13.22 43.95
N CYS A 8 -7.95 12.47 43.36
CA CYS A 8 -7.70 11.67 42.18
C CYS A 8 -7.08 12.53 41.07
N LEU A 9 -5.81 12.27 40.74
CA LEU A 9 -5.18 12.70 39.49
C LEU A 9 -5.95 12.09 38.31
N ARG A 10 -6.85 12.86 37.71
CA ARG A 10 -7.34 12.58 36.36
C ARG A 10 -6.16 12.76 35.39
N SER A 11 -5.67 11.67 34.80
CA SER A 11 -4.72 11.73 33.69
C SER A 11 -5.36 12.50 32.53
N GLY A 12 -4.79 13.64 32.15
CA GLY A 12 -5.25 14.46 31.03
C GLY A 12 -4.84 13.88 29.65
N PRO A 13 -5.21 14.53 28.52
CA PRO A 13 -4.89 14.11 27.15
C PRO A 13 -3.42 14.35 26.73
N THR A 14 -2.50 14.50 27.68
CA THR A 14 -1.12 14.93 27.45
C THR A 14 -0.14 13.79 27.70
N TYR A 15 0.71 13.49 26.73
CA TYR A 15 1.74 12.45 26.82
C TYR A 15 3.14 13.06 26.87
N LYS A 16 4.03 12.45 27.66
CA LYS A 16 5.45 12.81 27.65
C LYS A 16 6.10 12.22 26.41
N LYS A 17 6.88 13.02 25.67
CA LYS A 17 7.53 12.62 24.42
C LYS A 17 8.97 13.12 24.36
N VAL A 18 9.80 12.46 23.55
CA VAL A 18 11.14 12.93 23.16
C VAL A 18 11.08 13.33 21.69
N VAL A 19 11.59 14.52 21.36
CA VAL A 19 11.48 15.11 20.02
C VAL A 19 12.80 15.75 19.61
N PHE A 20 13.07 15.77 18.31
CA PHE A 20 14.20 16.52 17.76
C PHE A 20 13.87 18.01 17.71
N ARG A 21 14.83 18.85 18.12
CA ARG A 21 14.72 20.32 18.10
C ARG A 21 16.05 20.93 17.65
N GLU A 22 15.95 22.01 16.89
CA GLU A 22 17.12 22.73 16.39
C GLU A 22 17.59 23.78 17.40
N TYR A 23 18.89 23.90 17.56
CA TYR A 23 19.54 24.84 18.48
C TYR A 23 20.60 25.67 17.77
N GLU A 24 20.96 26.81 18.36
CA GLU A 24 22.17 27.52 18.00
C GLU A 24 23.44 26.82 18.48
N LYS A 25 24.61 27.21 17.94
CA LYS A 25 25.90 26.62 18.27
C LYS A 25 26.13 26.64 19.80
N GLY A 26 26.40 25.46 20.37
CA GLY A 26 26.60 25.29 21.81
C GLY A 26 25.32 24.99 22.61
N PHE A 27 24.19 24.73 21.97
CA PHE A 27 22.95 24.22 22.58
C PHE A 27 22.34 25.11 23.69
N ARG A 28 22.56 26.43 23.62
CA ARG A 28 22.06 27.38 24.63
C ARG A 28 20.64 27.86 24.36
N GLN A 29 20.32 28.14 23.10
CA GLN A 29 19.02 28.68 22.67
C GLN A 29 18.43 27.83 21.55
N ALA A 30 17.18 27.42 21.71
CA ALA A 30 16.42 26.70 20.69
C ALA A 30 15.98 27.67 19.58
N LYS A 31 16.10 27.26 18.32
CA LYS A 31 15.59 28.02 17.18
C LYS A 31 14.06 27.95 17.11
N THR A 32 13.47 28.90 16.38
CA THR A 32 12.03 28.96 16.17
C THR A 32 11.56 27.74 15.39
N HIS A 33 10.72 26.92 16.03
CA HIS A 33 10.09 25.76 15.40
C HIS A 33 8.72 26.15 14.80
N PRO A 34 8.49 25.98 13.49
CA PRO A 34 7.20 26.25 12.88
C PRO A 34 6.06 25.49 13.58
N SER A 35 4.98 26.20 13.91
CA SER A 35 3.84 25.61 14.64
C SER A 35 3.19 24.45 13.90
N TRP A 36 3.13 24.49 12.57
CA TRP A 36 2.55 23.43 11.76
C TRP A 36 3.39 22.14 11.71
N LEU A 37 4.70 22.19 12.04
CA LEU A 37 5.54 20.98 12.13
C LEU A 37 5.28 20.17 13.41
N GLY A 38 4.70 20.78 14.43
CA GLY A 38 4.29 20.09 15.67
C GLY A 38 5.39 19.24 16.28
N LEU A 39 5.17 17.94 16.28
CA LEU A 39 6.09 16.96 16.88
C LEU A 39 7.33 16.65 16.03
N LEU A 40 7.23 16.84 14.72
CA LEU A 40 8.28 16.53 13.75
C LEU A 40 9.56 17.31 14.10
N GLY A 41 10.71 16.69 13.87
CA GLY A 41 12.01 17.36 13.94
C GLY A 41 12.17 18.52 12.95
N PRO A 42 13.29 19.27 13.03
CA PRO A 42 13.62 20.26 12.01
C PRO A 42 13.74 19.62 10.61
N THR A 43 13.28 20.32 9.59
CA THR A 43 13.47 19.86 8.20
C THR A 43 14.87 20.21 7.73
N LEU A 44 15.72 19.20 7.57
CA LEU A 44 17.07 19.34 7.03
C LEU A 44 17.00 19.44 5.50
N ARG A 45 17.85 20.27 4.91
CA ARG A 45 17.91 20.49 3.46
C ARG A 45 19.35 20.49 2.99
N ALA A 46 19.58 19.91 1.82
CA ALA A 46 20.88 19.99 1.16
C ALA A 46 20.76 19.84 -0.36
N GLU A 47 21.73 20.41 -1.06
CA GLU A 47 21.90 20.32 -2.50
C GLU A 47 23.05 19.38 -2.87
N GLU A 48 23.14 18.99 -4.14
CA GLU A 48 24.21 18.15 -4.67
C GLU A 48 25.59 18.78 -4.42
N GLY A 49 26.52 17.99 -3.86
CA GLY A 49 27.88 18.41 -3.51
C GLY A 49 28.01 18.98 -2.10
N GLU A 50 26.91 19.22 -1.38
CA GLU A 50 26.95 19.68 0.00
C GLU A 50 27.19 18.52 0.98
N THR A 51 27.70 18.85 2.17
CA THR A 51 27.84 17.91 3.29
C THR A 51 27.03 18.42 4.47
N ILE A 52 26.10 17.60 4.94
CA ILE A 52 25.29 17.89 6.12
C ILE A 52 26.08 17.44 7.35
N VAL A 53 26.41 18.38 8.22
CA VAL A 53 27.06 18.10 9.50
C VAL A 53 26.05 18.28 10.62
N VAL A 54 25.62 17.19 11.23
CA VAL A 54 24.65 17.20 12.33
C VAL A 54 25.37 16.95 13.64
N THR A 55 25.56 18.00 14.44
CA THR A 55 25.95 17.85 15.85
C THR A 55 24.72 17.50 16.66
N PHE A 56 24.64 16.27 17.16
CA PHE A 56 23.55 15.78 17.98
C PHE A 56 23.95 15.75 19.45
N ARG A 57 23.13 16.36 20.31
CA ARG A 57 23.26 16.28 21.76
C ARG A 57 22.04 15.59 22.35
N ASN A 58 22.26 14.50 23.08
CA ASN A 58 21.17 13.79 23.72
C ASN A 58 20.87 14.41 25.10
N MET A 59 19.82 15.24 25.19
CA MET A 59 19.34 15.82 26.45
C MET A 59 18.25 14.96 27.13
N ALA A 60 17.96 13.76 26.61
CA ALA A 60 16.94 12.88 27.13
C ALA A 60 17.50 11.92 28.19
N THR A 61 16.61 11.22 28.90
CA THR A 61 16.97 10.29 29.99
C THR A 61 17.51 8.95 29.51
N SER A 62 17.62 8.76 28.20
CA SER A 62 17.91 7.48 27.59
C SER A 62 18.79 7.63 26.38
N PRO A 63 19.57 6.60 26.02
CA PRO A 63 20.33 6.62 24.79
C PRO A 63 19.42 6.70 23.57
N TYR A 64 19.86 7.43 22.56
CA TYR A 64 19.20 7.60 21.26
C TYR A 64 20.26 7.81 20.18
N SER A 65 19.86 7.74 18.92
CA SER A 65 20.73 7.99 17.76
C SER A 65 20.02 8.84 16.70
N ILE A 66 20.73 9.18 15.63
CA ILE A 66 20.14 9.74 14.41
C ILE A 66 20.63 8.94 13.21
N SER A 67 19.70 8.35 12.48
CA SER A 67 19.95 7.63 11.24
C SER A 67 19.15 8.26 10.10
N PRO A 68 19.80 8.75 9.03
CA PRO A 68 19.13 9.37 7.89
C PRO A 68 18.81 8.34 6.79
N HIS A 69 17.77 8.61 6.02
CA HIS A 69 17.51 7.91 4.76
C HIS A 69 17.96 8.74 3.56
N GLY A 70 18.42 8.06 2.50
CA GLY A 70 18.63 8.69 1.19
C GLY A 70 19.83 9.62 1.06
N VAL A 71 20.82 9.50 1.95
CA VAL A 71 22.12 10.18 1.85
C VAL A 71 23.25 9.18 2.03
N ALA A 72 24.44 9.53 1.51
CA ALA A 72 25.62 8.69 1.66
C ALA A 72 26.31 9.01 2.99
N TYR A 73 26.72 7.98 3.73
CA TYR A 73 27.43 8.13 4.99
C TYR A 73 28.41 6.98 5.21
N GLY A 74 29.43 7.22 6.02
CA GLY A 74 30.30 6.17 6.55
C GLY A 74 29.65 5.49 7.75
N LYS A 75 30.20 4.32 8.15
CA LYS A 75 29.70 3.54 9.29
C LYS A 75 29.69 4.33 10.61
N GLN A 76 30.62 5.27 10.77
CA GLN A 76 30.70 6.19 11.92
C GLN A 76 29.63 7.31 11.96
N SER A 77 28.72 7.36 10.99
CA SER A 77 27.67 8.38 10.88
C SER A 77 26.34 7.79 10.43
N GLU A 78 26.16 6.48 10.67
CA GLU A 78 24.96 5.74 10.33
C GLU A 78 23.90 5.86 11.42
N GLY A 79 24.32 5.81 12.69
CA GLY A 79 23.44 5.91 13.84
C GLY A 79 22.51 4.72 14.04
N ALA A 80 22.93 3.50 13.66
CA ALA A 80 22.12 2.29 13.74
C ALA A 80 22.90 1.14 14.42
N TYR A 81 22.38 0.66 15.55
CA TYR A 81 23.06 -0.35 16.36
C TYR A 81 22.73 -1.78 15.90
N TYR A 82 23.67 -2.43 15.20
CA TYR A 82 23.57 -3.84 14.82
C TYR A 82 24.95 -4.52 14.72
N PHE A 83 24.97 -5.83 14.43
CA PHE A 83 26.23 -6.57 14.26
C PHE A 83 26.82 -6.30 12.87
N ASP A 84 27.70 -5.32 12.78
CA ASP A 84 28.28 -4.78 11.55
C ASP A 84 29.80 -4.98 11.42
N ASN A 85 30.42 -5.65 12.40
CA ASN A 85 31.86 -5.90 12.47
C ASN A 85 32.75 -4.63 12.42
N THR A 86 32.26 -3.49 12.93
CA THR A 86 33.01 -2.23 13.01
C THR A 86 33.78 -2.06 14.31
N SER A 87 34.73 -1.12 14.32
CA SER A 87 35.53 -0.79 15.50
C SER A 87 34.71 -0.06 16.57
N GLN A 88 35.18 -0.04 17.82
CA GLN A 88 34.46 0.63 18.91
C GLN A 88 34.24 2.13 18.67
N LYS A 89 35.16 2.79 17.94
CA LYS A 89 35.07 4.21 17.58
C LYS A 89 33.95 4.48 16.55
N GLU A 90 33.78 3.57 15.60
CA GLU A 90 32.71 3.60 14.61
C GLU A 90 31.35 3.18 15.18
N LYS A 91 31.26 2.90 16.48
CA LYS A 91 30.01 2.58 17.21
C LYS A 91 29.59 3.69 18.18
N GLU A 92 30.32 4.79 18.21
CA GLU A 92 29.96 5.95 19.05
C GLU A 92 28.69 6.64 18.54
N ASP A 93 28.40 6.53 17.24
CA ASP A 93 27.22 7.08 16.57
C ASP A 93 25.97 6.23 16.76
N ASP A 94 26.12 4.90 16.85
CA ASP A 94 25.03 3.93 17.08
C ASP A 94 24.22 4.24 18.33
N LYS A 95 24.89 4.75 19.37
CA LYS A 95 24.29 4.94 20.69
C LYS A 95 24.89 6.16 21.42
N VAL A 96 24.20 7.29 21.30
CA VAL A 96 24.57 8.51 22.02
C VAL A 96 23.92 8.49 23.40
N LEU A 97 24.73 8.41 24.45
CA LEU A 97 24.30 8.38 25.84
C LEU A 97 23.66 9.70 26.30
N PRO A 98 22.86 9.71 27.37
CA PRO A 98 22.37 10.94 27.98
C PRO A 98 23.51 11.92 28.30
N ASN A 99 23.31 13.18 27.93
CA ASN A 99 24.24 14.29 28.08
C ASN A 99 25.56 14.18 27.27
N SER A 100 25.69 13.21 26.37
CA SER A 100 26.81 13.17 25.41
C SER A 100 26.44 13.82 24.08
N GLU A 101 27.47 14.16 23.30
CA GLU A 101 27.37 14.75 21.98
C GLU A 101 28.06 13.85 20.95
N HIS A 102 27.49 13.76 19.75
CA HIS A 102 28.10 13.09 18.60
C HIS A 102 27.93 13.94 17.34
N VAL A 103 28.85 13.81 16.38
CA VAL A 103 28.80 14.55 15.11
C VAL A 103 28.64 13.57 13.96
N TYR A 104 27.51 13.69 13.25
CA TYR A 104 27.22 12.91 12.06
C TYR A 104 27.59 13.68 10.80
N TYR A 105 28.25 13.01 9.86
CA TYR A 105 28.64 13.56 8.55
C TYR A 105 27.90 12.82 7.44
N TRP A 106 27.07 13.53 6.69
CA TRP A 106 26.32 12.97 5.57
C TRP A 106 26.66 13.69 4.28
N GLU A 107 27.09 12.93 3.28
CA GLU A 107 27.55 13.41 1.98
C GLU A 107 26.40 13.34 0.98
N VAL A 108 26.12 14.46 0.31
CA VAL A 108 25.14 14.52 -0.79
C VAL A 108 25.88 14.40 -2.11
N THR A 109 26.25 13.18 -2.45
CA THR A 109 26.91 12.87 -3.72
C THR A 109 25.93 12.92 -4.90
N SER A 110 26.46 12.96 -6.13
CA SER A 110 25.66 12.81 -7.37
C SER A 110 24.85 11.49 -7.39
N ASP A 111 25.34 10.48 -6.68
CA ASP A 111 24.68 9.18 -6.56
C ASP A 111 23.53 9.16 -5.55
N VAL A 112 23.29 10.24 -4.80
CA VAL A 112 22.10 10.36 -3.94
C VAL A 112 21.22 11.55 -4.33
N ALA A 113 21.71 12.42 -5.21
CA ALA A 113 20.98 13.57 -5.72
C ALA A 113 19.82 13.17 -6.68
N PRO A 114 18.74 13.98 -6.73
CA PRO A 114 17.59 13.72 -7.61
C PRO A 114 17.98 13.67 -9.10
N GLN A 115 17.47 12.68 -9.83
CA GLN A 115 17.64 12.54 -11.28
C GLN A 115 16.87 13.61 -12.07
N LYS A 116 17.11 13.72 -13.39
CA LYS A 116 16.44 14.71 -14.26
C LYS A 116 14.91 14.66 -14.16
N ASN A 117 14.33 13.46 -14.14
CA ASN A 117 12.88 13.23 -14.08
C ASN A 117 12.33 13.22 -12.64
N ASP A 118 13.20 13.17 -11.63
CA ASP A 118 12.78 13.27 -10.23
C ASP A 118 12.23 14.67 -9.91
N PRO A 119 11.37 14.76 -8.89
CA PRO A 119 10.82 16.04 -8.44
C PRO A 119 11.91 16.98 -7.92
N THR A 120 11.44 18.21 -7.67
CA THR A 120 12.17 19.35 -7.08
C THR A 120 13.25 18.95 -6.09
N CYS A 121 12.70 18.32 -5.05
CA CYS A 121 13.37 17.77 -3.93
C CYS A 121 12.77 16.39 -3.65
N LEU A 122 13.62 15.43 -3.34
CA LEU A 122 13.24 14.14 -2.81
C LEU A 122 12.96 14.28 -1.31
N THR A 123 11.94 13.59 -0.84
CA THR A 123 11.57 13.55 0.57
C THR A 123 12.21 12.32 1.20
N TYR A 124 12.95 12.50 2.28
CA TYR A 124 13.45 11.44 3.13
C TYR A 124 13.17 11.77 4.59
N THR A 125 13.46 10.81 5.46
CA THR A 125 13.29 10.93 6.90
C THR A 125 14.60 10.65 7.61
N TYR A 126 14.70 11.11 8.85
CA TYR A 126 15.71 10.63 9.76
C TYR A 126 15.04 10.27 11.10
N ILE A 127 15.48 9.17 11.70
CA ILE A 127 14.87 8.59 12.90
C ILE A 127 15.95 8.15 13.89
N SER A 128 15.57 7.94 15.15
CA SER A 128 16.44 7.20 16.08
C SER A 128 16.28 5.70 15.82
N HIS A 129 17.40 5.00 15.68
CA HIS A 129 17.45 3.59 15.27
C HIS A 129 17.88 2.65 16.42
N GLN A 130 17.90 3.12 17.66
CA GLN A 130 18.24 2.25 18.79
C GLN A 130 17.14 1.19 19.04
N ASN A 131 15.89 1.62 19.06
CA ASN A 131 14.73 0.76 19.05
C ASN A 131 13.64 1.45 18.24
N VAL A 132 13.61 1.20 16.94
CA VAL A 132 12.73 1.92 15.99
C VAL A 132 11.29 2.02 16.48
N VAL A 133 10.70 0.95 17.03
CA VAL A 133 9.33 0.97 17.57
C VAL A 133 9.18 1.91 18.77
N LYS A 134 10.06 1.80 19.78
CA LYS A 134 9.95 2.63 21.00
C LYS A 134 10.33 4.07 20.73
N ASP A 135 11.37 4.29 19.93
CA ASP A 135 11.92 5.60 19.62
C ASP A 135 10.95 6.43 18.78
N TYR A 136 10.36 5.81 17.74
CA TYR A 136 9.33 6.45 16.93
C TYR A 136 8.09 6.79 17.78
N ASN A 137 7.53 5.83 18.53
CA ASN A 137 6.35 6.10 19.37
C ASN A 137 6.62 7.18 20.44
N SER A 138 7.87 7.30 20.90
CA SER A 138 8.30 8.37 21.80
C SER A 138 8.36 9.75 21.13
N GLY A 139 8.50 9.81 19.79
CA GLY A 139 8.43 11.04 19.01
C GLY A 139 9.66 11.38 18.14
N LEU A 140 10.65 10.48 18.04
CA LEU A 140 11.92 10.77 17.38
C LEU A 140 11.87 10.51 15.87
N ILE A 141 11.37 11.49 15.13
CA ILE A 141 11.32 11.49 13.66
C ILE A 141 11.48 12.92 13.13
N GLY A 142 12.24 13.07 12.05
CA GLY A 142 12.34 14.30 11.29
C GLY A 142 12.41 14.07 9.79
N THR A 143 12.51 15.16 9.02
CA THR A 143 12.52 15.11 7.55
C THR A 143 13.79 15.68 6.96
N LEU A 144 14.26 15.04 5.91
CA LEU A 144 15.43 15.41 5.14
C LEU A 144 15.01 15.60 3.69
N LEU A 145 15.30 16.77 3.13
CA LEU A 145 14.99 17.11 1.74
C LEU A 145 16.28 17.24 0.95
N ILE A 146 16.46 16.42 -0.07
CA ILE A 146 17.58 16.52 -1.01
C ILE A 146 17.06 17.18 -2.28
N CYS A 147 17.54 18.39 -2.56
CA CYS A 147 16.99 19.27 -3.57
C CYS A 147 17.94 19.47 -4.75
N LYS A 148 17.36 19.69 -5.94
CA LYS A 148 18.06 20.40 -7.02
C LYS A 148 18.13 21.89 -6.67
N GLN A 149 19.10 22.58 -7.25
CA GLN A 149 19.34 23.99 -7.01
C GLN A 149 18.08 24.84 -7.29
N GLY A 150 17.58 25.56 -6.26
CA GLY A 150 16.42 26.45 -6.40
C GLY A 150 15.59 26.64 -5.12
N LYS A 151 14.92 27.80 -4.99
CA LYS A 151 14.00 28.08 -3.89
C LYS A 151 12.57 27.65 -4.25
N CYS A 152 11.95 26.82 -3.40
CA CYS A 152 10.56 26.39 -3.55
C CYS A 152 9.82 26.45 -2.21
N GLU A 153 8.54 26.83 -2.25
CA GLU A 153 7.62 26.73 -1.11
C GLU A 153 7.27 25.25 -0.88
N ASN A 154 7.68 24.72 0.26
CA ASN A 154 7.64 23.30 0.59
C ASN A 154 6.94 23.12 1.94
N TYR A 155 5.88 22.30 1.97
CA TYR A 155 5.19 21.91 3.20
C TYR A 155 5.43 20.44 3.49
N VAL A 156 5.60 20.11 4.76
CA VAL A 156 5.87 18.74 5.23
C VAL A 156 4.72 18.25 6.10
N PHE A 157 4.15 17.10 5.74
CA PHE A 157 3.10 16.44 6.49
C PHE A 157 3.46 14.99 6.79
N LEU A 158 3.63 14.70 8.08
CA LEU A 158 3.77 13.37 8.63
C LEU A 158 2.40 12.85 9.04
N PHE A 159 1.92 11.85 8.32
CA PHE A 159 0.78 11.01 8.70
C PHE A 159 1.31 9.90 9.60
N GLY A 160 1.14 10.10 10.90
CA GLY A 160 1.77 9.28 11.94
C GLY A 160 0.75 8.63 12.87
N VAL A 161 0.87 7.32 13.09
CA VAL A 161 0.15 6.62 14.16
C VAL A 161 1.09 6.37 15.33
N PHE A 162 0.79 6.96 16.48
CA PHE A 162 1.56 6.81 17.71
C PHE A 162 0.80 5.92 18.70
N ASP A 163 1.41 4.82 19.09
CA ASP A 163 0.91 3.94 20.15
C ASP A 163 1.65 4.27 21.45
N GLU A 164 1.00 5.02 22.35
CA GLU A 164 1.63 5.48 23.60
C GLU A 164 1.91 4.31 24.57
N ASN A 165 1.29 3.14 24.38
CA ASN A 165 1.62 1.94 25.15
C ASN A 165 2.98 1.34 24.77
N LYS A 166 3.47 1.65 23.55
CA LYS A 166 4.78 1.22 23.06
C LYS A 166 5.81 2.35 23.13
N SER A 167 5.41 3.54 23.59
CA SER A 167 6.31 4.63 23.92
C SER A 167 7.19 4.26 25.10
N LYS A 168 8.34 4.93 25.24
CA LYS A 168 9.21 4.75 26.41
C LYS A 168 8.58 5.30 27.70
N TYR A 169 7.64 6.24 27.56
CA TYR A 169 6.93 6.86 28.67
C TYR A 169 5.50 6.30 28.74
N GLU A 170 5.39 5.02 29.06
CA GLU A 170 4.11 4.31 29.15
C GLU A 170 3.16 5.05 30.12
N PRO A 171 1.87 5.25 29.74
CA PRO A 171 0.91 5.95 30.58
C PRO A 171 0.58 5.12 31.83
N SER A 172 0.63 5.75 33.01
CA SER A 172 0.45 5.08 34.31
C SER A 172 -1.02 4.92 34.75
N GLY A 173 -2.00 4.99 33.83
CA GLY A 173 -3.42 4.94 34.18
C GLY A 173 -4.30 4.24 33.15
N TYR A 174 -5.30 3.51 33.63
CA TYR A 174 -6.39 2.96 32.80
C TYR A 174 -7.31 4.10 32.36
N THR A 175 -7.15 4.60 31.13
CA THR A 175 -8.16 5.47 30.50
C THR A 175 -9.12 4.64 29.65
N SER A 176 -10.40 5.02 29.61
CA SER A 176 -11.39 4.41 28.71
C SER A 176 -11.12 4.69 27.23
N ASP A 177 -10.25 5.66 26.94
CA ASP A 177 -9.89 6.12 25.60
C ASP A 177 -8.62 5.41 25.13
N SER A 178 -8.55 5.02 23.85
CA SER A 178 -7.39 4.28 23.33
C SER A 178 -6.12 5.14 23.37
N HIS A 179 -5.01 4.52 23.79
CA HIS A 179 -3.68 5.12 23.79
C HIS A 179 -3.05 5.21 22.38
N VAL A 180 -3.75 4.76 21.35
CA VAL A 180 -3.33 4.87 19.94
C VAL A 180 -3.88 6.16 19.36
N LYS A 181 -2.99 7.05 18.93
CA LYS A 181 -3.31 8.36 18.38
C LYS A 181 -2.94 8.42 16.90
N TYR A 182 -3.94 8.66 16.06
CA TYR A 182 -3.76 8.99 14.65
C TYR A 182 -3.56 10.50 14.53
N THR A 183 -2.47 10.91 13.89
CA THR A 183 -2.03 12.30 13.90
C THR A 183 -1.53 12.79 12.54
N ILE A 184 -1.61 14.11 12.33
CA ILE A 184 -0.84 14.82 11.32
C ILE A 184 0.16 15.71 12.07
N ASN A 185 1.46 15.49 11.89
CA ASN A 185 2.53 16.19 12.61
C ASN A 185 2.38 16.15 14.16
N GLY A 186 1.72 15.12 14.71
CA GLY A 186 1.44 14.99 16.14
C GLY A 186 0.12 15.62 16.63
N TYR A 187 -0.64 16.27 15.73
CA TYR A 187 -1.95 16.85 16.05
C TYR A 187 -3.09 15.87 15.77
N THR A 188 -4.03 15.77 16.71
CA THR A 188 -5.23 14.92 16.60
C THR A 188 -6.49 15.75 16.38
N ASN A 189 -7.55 15.12 15.88
CA ASN A 189 -8.92 15.66 15.89
C ASN A 189 -9.08 17.11 15.37
N GLY A 190 -8.39 17.49 14.28
CA GLY A 190 -8.55 18.84 13.73
C GLY A 190 -7.62 19.91 14.30
N SER A 191 -6.73 19.57 15.25
CA SER A 191 -5.96 20.58 16.01
C SER A 191 -4.69 21.13 15.35
N LEU A 192 -4.33 20.66 14.15
CA LEU A 192 -3.19 21.23 13.42
C LEU A 192 -3.47 22.71 13.12
N PRO A 193 -2.50 23.61 13.38
CA PRO A 193 -2.64 25.01 13.01
C PRO A 193 -2.97 25.19 11.52
N ASP A 194 -3.77 26.22 11.21
CA ASP A 194 -4.15 26.52 9.82
C ASP A 194 -2.89 26.70 8.96
N VAL A 195 -2.70 25.81 7.99
CA VAL A 195 -1.68 25.97 6.95
C VAL A 195 -2.24 26.89 5.87
N SER A 196 -1.48 27.91 5.52
CA SER A 196 -1.86 28.88 4.49
C SER A 196 -1.05 28.71 3.22
N MET A 197 -1.74 28.69 2.09
CA MET A 197 -1.17 28.56 0.74
C MET A 197 -1.77 29.62 -0.17
N CYS A 198 -0.99 30.08 -1.14
CA CYS A 198 -1.44 31.05 -2.14
C CYS A 198 -2.18 30.34 -3.29
N ALA A 199 -3.35 30.85 -3.68
CA ALA A 199 -4.03 30.38 -4.88
C ALA A 199 -3.18 30.63 -6.13
N TYR A 200 -3.25 29.73 -7.11
CA TYR A 200 -2.50 29.71 -8.37
C TYR A 200 -0.98 29.55 -8.26
N ALA A 201 -0.44 29.47 -7.05
CA ALA A 201 0.96 29.12 -6.84
C ALA A 201 1.13 27.58 -6.87
N PRO A 202 2.16 27.06 -7.57
CA PRO A 202 2.51 25.66 -7.45
C PRO A 202 3.11 25.41 -6.07
N VAL A 203 2.50 24.51 -5.31
CA VAL A 203 2.96 24.12 -3.97
C VAL A 203 3.43 22.68 -3.99
N ARG A 204 4.54 22.42 -3.29
CA ARG A 204 5.03 21.06 -3.09
C ARG A 204 4.72 20.56 -1.70
N LEU A 205 4.17 19.36 -1.68
CA LEU A 205 3.75 18.63 -0.50
C LEU A 205 4.69 17.44 -0.31
N HIS A 206 5.45 17.46 0.78
CA HIS A 206 6.29 16.36 1.21
C HIS A 206 5.49 15.54 2.22
N LEU A 207 4.96 14.41 1.76
CA LEU A 207 4.08 13.54 2.53
C LEU A 207 4.88 12.34 3.05
N VAL A 208 4.79 12.06 4.34
CA VAL A 208 5.49 10.95 5.00
C VAL A 208 4.48 10.11 5.77
N GLY A 209 4.48 8.80 5.55
CA GLY A 209 3.65 7.85 6.31
C GLY A 209 4.53 7.09 7.31
N MET A 210 4.18 7.10 8.59
CA MET A 210 4.93 6.37 9.61
C MET A 210 4.03 5.75 10.69
N SER A 211 4.39 4.57 11.15
CA SER A 211 3.73 3.83 12.23
C SER A 211 4.68 2.77 12.78
N SER A 212 4.40 2.26 13.97
CA SER A 212 5.11 1.07 14.47
C SER A 212 4.57 -0.24 13.88
N GLU A 213 3.34 -0.22 13.38
CA GLU A 213 2.66 -1.35 12.76
C GLU A 213 2.45 -1.11 11.25
N PRO A 214 2.14 -2.16 10.47
CA PRO A 214 1.76 -1.98 9.07
C PRO A 214 0.46 -1.16 9.00
N GLU A 215 0.55 0.07 8.52
CA GLU A 215 -0.56 1.01 8.38
C GLU A 215 -0.57 1.62 6.98
N VAL A 216 -1.77 1.90 6.48
CA VAL A 216 -2.00 2.46 5.15
C VAL A 216 -2.70 3.80 5.28
N PHE A 217 -2.18 4.80 4.59
CA PHE A 217 -2.77 6.13 4.50
C PHE A 217 -3.19 6.41 3.06
N SER A 218 -4.33 7.09 2.91
CA SER A 218 -4.84 7.56 1.61
C SER A 218 -5.11 9.04 1.75
N VAL A 219 -4.07 9.84 1.51
CA VAL A 219 -4.06 11.28 1.74
C VAL A 219 -4.86 11.97 0.66
N HIS A 220 -5.87 12.74 1.07
CA HIS A 220 -6.78 13.44 0.19
C HIS A 220 -7.00 14.87 0.67
N MET A 221 -6.92 15.79 -0.28
CA MET A 221 -7.22 17.22 -0.09
C MET A 221 -8.52 17.54 -0.81
N ASN A 222 -9.53 17.97 -0.05
CA ASN A 222 -10.84 18.24 -0.61
C ASN A 222 -10.78 19.31 -1.71
N GLY A 223 -11.48 19.07 -2.82
CA GLY A 223 -11.61 20.01 -3.92
C GLY A 223 -10.30 20.41 -4.59
N GLN A 224 -9.25 19.59 -4.45
CA GLN A 224 -7.96 19.78 -5.11
C GLN A 224 -7.57 18.50 -5.86
N VAL A 225 -6.80 18.66 -6.93
CA VAL A 225 -6.17 17.54 -7.65
C VAL A 225 -4.68 17.59 -7.39
N LEU A 226 -4.11 16.43 -7.06
CA LEU A 226 -2.70 16.27 -6.77
C LEU A 226 -1.99 15.67 -7.99
N GLU A 227 -0.70 15.91 -8.08
CA GLU A 227 0.16 15.33 -9.10
C GLU A 227 1.32 14.60 -8.43
N GLN A 228 1.50 13.34 -8.80
CA GLN A 228 2.52 12.45 -8.27
C GLN A 228 3.21 11.73 -9.42
N ALA A 229 4.55 11.85 -9.50
CA ALA A 229 5.37 11.15 -10.50
C ALA A 229 4.87 11.29 -11.95
N GLY A 230 4.41 12.49 -12.34
CA GLY A 230 3.91 12.76 -13.69
C GLY A 230 2.49 12.26 -13.98
N HIS A 231 1.73 11.88 -12.94
CA HIS A 231 0.35 11.39 -13.04
C HIS A 231 -0.61 12.22 -12.18
N LYS A 232 -1.83 12.48 -12.67
CA LYS A 232 -2.88 13.14 -11.87
C LYS A 232 -3.57 12.16 -10.94
N VAL A 233 -3.57 12.45 -9.64
CA VAL A 233 -4.16 11.61 -8.59
C VAL A 233 -5.16 12.38 -7.75
N SER A 234 -6.23 11.70 -7.32
CA SER A 234 -7.21 12.27 -6.37
C SER A 234 -6.73 12.13 -4.92
N SER A 235 -6.03 11.03 -4.63
CA SER A 235 -5.52 10.70 -3.31
C SER A 235 -4.14 10.08 -3.45
N VAL A 236 -3.23 10.40 -2.54
CA VAL A 236 -1.87 9.84 -2.51
C VAL A 236 -1.83 8.70 -1.49
N GLY A 237 -1.49 7.51 -1.97
CA GLY A 237 -1.29 6.33 -1.13
C GLY A 237 0.07 6.37 -0.44
N LEU A 238 0.10 6.17 0.88
CA LEU A 238 1.32 6.00 1.67
C LEU A 238 1.21 4.74 2.53
N ILE A 239 2.33 4.10 2.79
CA ILE A 239 2.48 3.05 3.78
C ILE A 239 3.48 3.45 4.86
N THR A 240 3.48 2.74 5.98
CA THR A 240 4.48 2.88 7.05
C THR A 240 5.92 2.89 6.51
N GLY A 241 6.69 3.93 6.80
CA GLY A 241 8.10 4.08 6.39
C GLY A 241 8.30 4.68 5.00
N SER A 242 7.22 4.96 4.27
CA SER A 242 7.31 5.54 2.92
C SER A 242 7.14 7.05 2.90
N SER A 243 7.69 7.68 1.88
CA SER A 243 7.56 9.12 1.63
C SER A 243 7.33 9.39 0.16
N VAL A 244 6.55 10.44 -0.13
CA VAL A 244 6.17 10.84 -1.48
C VAL A 244 6.19 12.37 -1.56
N THR A 245 6.74 12.88 -2.65
CA THR A 245 6.60 14.29 -3.01
C THR A 245 5.44 14.44 -4.00
N ALA A 246 4.39 15.16 -3.61
CA ALA A 246 3.28 15.53 -4.47
C ALA A 246 3.32 17.03 -4.79
N SER A 247 2.75 17.42 -5.92
CA SER A 247 2.58 18.83 -6.28
C SER A 247 1.12 19.15 -6.53
N MET A 248 0.74 20.39 -6.29
CA MET A 248 -0.62 20.88 -6.53
C MET A 248 -0.63 22.36 -6.87
N VAL A 249 -1.70 22.80 -7.52
CA VAL A 249 -2.00 24.21 -7.77
C VAL A 249 -3.41 24.48 -7.27
N ALA A 250 -3.53 25.30 -6.22
CA ALA A 250 -4.84 25.62 -5.64
C ALA A 250 -5.57 26.66 -6.51
N VAL A 251 -6.69 26.27 -7.13
CA VAL A 251 -7.46 27.18 -8.02
C VAL A 251 -8.46 28.03 -7.22
N HIS A 252 -9.17 27.41 -6.29
CA HIS A 252 -10.27 28.03 -5.55
C HIS A 252 -9.85 28.41 -4.12
N THR A 253 -10.10 29.67 -3.76
CA THR A 253 -9.91 30.16 -2.39
C THR A 253 -10.95 29.56 -1.47
N GLY A 254 -10.54 29.14 -0.27
CA GLY A 254 -11.44 28.54 0.69
C GLY A 254 -10.68 27.83 1.81
N ARG A 255 -11.44 27.26 2.74
CA ARG A 255 -10.90 26.33 3.74
C ARG A 255 -11.16 24.90 3.26
N TRP A 256 -10.13 24.07 3.13
CA TRP A 256 -10.19 22.73 2.54
C TRP A 256 -9.74 21.66 3.53
N LEU A 257 -10.44 20.53 3.61
CA LEU A 257 -10.06 19.42 4.47
C LEU A 257 -8.82 18.68 3.91
N LEU A 258 -7.82 18.43 4.76
CA LEU A 258 -6.70 17.52 4.48
C LEU A 258 -6.84 16.30 5.39
N SER A 259 -7.28 15.18 4.82
CA SER A 259 -7.59 13.96 5.58
C SER A 259 -6.91 12.73 5.00
N SER A 260 -6.79 11.66 5.80
CA SER A 260 -6.61 10.33 5.25
C SER A 260 -7.98 9.66 5.19
N HIS A 261 -8.40 9.07 4.08
CA HIS A 261 -9.73 8.43 4.03
C HIS A 261 -9.92 7.27 5.02
N THR A 262 -8.83 6.74 5.59
CA THR A 262 -8.83 5.79 6.71
C THR A 262 -9.12 6.45 8.06
N VAL A 263 -8.78 7.73 8.25
CA VAL A 263 -8.99 8.50 9.49
C VAL A 263 -9.21 10.00 9.22
N LYS A 264 -10.32 10.55 9.72
CA LYS A 264 -10.72 11.96 9.52
C LYS A 264 -9.79 12.93 10.25
N HIS A 265 -9.16 13.87 9.54
CA HIS A 265 -8.49 15.03 10.14
C HIS A 265 -8.58 16.31 9.26
N ILE A 266 -8.57 17.46 9.95
CA ILE A 266 -8.13 18.86 9.65
C ILE A 266 -8.60 19.63 8.41
N GLU A 267 -8.77 20.94 8.60
CA GLU A 267 -9.18 21.99 7.64
C GLU A 267 -8.06 23.06 7.45
N GLY A 268 -7.49 23.23 6.25
CA GLY A 268 -6.49 24.28 5.91
C GLY A 268 -7.11 25.47 5.16
N LYS A 269 -6.52 26.68 5.18
CA LYS A 269 -7.09 27.91 4.55
C LYS A 269 -6.22 28.41 3.39
N CYS A 270 -6.82 28.80 2.27
CA CYS A 270 -6.11 29.41 1.12
C CYS A 270 -6.45 30.91 1.00
N PHE A 271 -5.42 31.75 0.86
CA PHE A 271 -5.56 33.21 0.67
C PHE A 271 -5.61 33.60 -0.81
N ARG A 272 -6.23 34.74 -1.08
CA ARG A 272 -6.51 35.25 -2.43
C ARG A 272 -5.33 36.03 -2.99
N PHE A 273 -4.89 35.65 -4.19
CA PHE A 273 -4.08 36.47 -5.10
C PHE A 273 -4.81 36.63 -6.44
N GLU A 274 -4.35 37.54 -7.30
CA GLU A 274 -4.95 37.81 -8.60
C GLU A 274 -4.88 36.58 -9.51
N LYS A 275 -6.03 36.21 -10.09
CA LYS A 275 -6.13 35.10 -11.04
C LYS A 275 -5.28 35.41 -12.27
N PRO A 276 -4.41 34.50 -12.75
CA PRO A 276 -3.73 34.70 -14.03
C PRO A 276 -4.79 34.84 -15.14
N HIS A 277 -4.71 35.92 -15.93
CA HIS A 277 -5.58 36.15 -17.07
C HIS A 277 -5.26 35.14 -18.19
N ARG A 278 -5.85 33.94 -18.11
CA ARG A 278 -5.84 32.96 -19.21
C ARG A 278 -7.02 33.24 -20.15
N TRP A 279 -6.71 33.58 -21.39
CA TRP A 279 -7.72 33.78 -22.45
C TRP A 279 -8.04 32.43 -23.09
N VAL A 280 -9.26 31.92 -22.85
CA VAL A 280 -9.75 30.71 -23.53
C VAL A 280 -10.06 31.08 -24.98
N THR A 281 -9.44 30.38 -25.94
CA THR A 281 -9.70 30.64 -27.37
C THR A 281 -11.13 30.25 -27.77
N ILE A 282 -11.67 30.88 -28.82
CA ILE A 282 -13.03 30.60 -29.32
C ILE A 282 -13.19 29.12 -29.72
N ALA A 283 -12.14 28.50 -30.27
CA ALA A 283 -12.11 27.08 -30.62
C ALA A 283 -12.24 26.17 -29.39
N GLN A 284 -11.58 26.51 -28.29
CA GLN A 284 -11.64 25.76 -27.03
C GLN A 284 -13.00 25.91 -26.33
N LYS A 285 -13.63 27.10 -26.39
CA LYS A 285 -15.01 27.29 -25.91
C LYS A 285 -16.04 26.47 -26.69
N ARG A 286 -15.83 26.27 -28.00
CA ARG A 286 -16.72 25.44 -28.84
C ARG A 286 -16.64 23.94 -28.53
N GLN A 287 -15.57 23.49 -27.87
CA GLN A 287 -15.38 22.09 -27.46
C GLN A 287 -16.02 21.78 -26.09
N SER A 288 -16.27 22.81 -25.26
CA SER A 288 -16.92 22.68 -23.95
C SER A 288 -18.41 22.33 -24.11
N ARG A 289 -18.89 21.34 -23.36
CA ARG A 289 -20.30 20.94 -23.29
C ARG A 289 -20.80 20.95 -21.85
N GLU A 290 -22.10 21.16 -21.70
CA GLU A 290 -22.80 21.01 -20.42
C GLU A 290 -23.49 19.64 -20.36
N TRP A 291 -23.14 18.84 -19.36
CA TRP A 291 -23.74 17.54 -19.08
C TRP A 291 -24.67 17.63 -17.89
N LYS A 292 -25.98 17.44 -18.12
CA LYS A 292 -27.00 17.46 -17.07
C LYS A 292 -27.36 16.04 -16.63
N TYR A 293 -27.26 15.77 -15.33
CA TYR A 293 -27.62 14.51 -14.69
C TYR A 293 -28.71 14.74 -13.63
N TYR A 294 -29.75 13.92 -13.67
CA TYR A 294 -30.78 13.87 -12.63
C TYR A 294 -30.55 12.63 -11.78
N ILE A 295 -30.09 12.81 -10.53
CA ILE A 295 -29.71 11.71 -9.64
C ILE A 295 -30.52 11.82 -8.36
N ALA A 296 -31.09 10.70 -7.90
CA ALA A 296 -31.74 10.65 -6.61
C ALA A 296 -31.09 9.61 -5.69
N ALA A 297 -31.08 9.90 -4.39
CA ALA A 297 -30.77 8.91 -3.36
C ALA A 297 -32.07 8.21 -2.94
N GLU A 298 -32.17 6.90 -3.20
CA GLU A 298 -33.34 6.07 -2.87
C GLU A 298 -32.98 4.93 -1.91
N GLU A 299 -33.92 4.54 -1.05
CA GLU A 299 -33.76 3.38 -0.15
C GLU A 299 -34.23 2.10 -0.83
N ILE A 300 -33.36 1.09 -0.89
CA ILE A 300 -33.66 -0.22 -1.49
C ILE A 300 -33.30 -1.36 -0.53
N VAL A 301 -33.87 -2.54 -0.76
CA VAL A 301 -33.37 -3.77 -0.14
C VAL A 301 -32.36 -4.42 -1.11
N TRP A 302 -31.09 -4.36 -0.73
CA TRP A 302 -29.99 -4.96 -1.49
C TRP A 302 -29.77 -6.42 -1.07
N ASP A 303 -29.71 -7.32 -2.06
CA ASP A 303 -29.33 -8.72 -1.86
C ASP A 303 -27.91 -8.91 -2.37
N TYR A 304 -26.97 -9.16 -1.46
CA TYR A 304 -25.56 -9.37 -1.80
C TYR A 304 -25.31 -10.69 -2.55
N ALA A 305 -26.25 -11.64 -2.51
CA ALA A 305 -26.12 -12.96 -3.12
C ALA A 305 -27.45 -13.43 -3.73
N PRO A 306 -27.93 -12.78 -4.81
CA PRO A 306 -29.22 -13.11 -5.40
C PRO A 306 -29.24 -14.54 -5.94
N THR A 307 -30.19 -15.34 -5.45
CA THR A 307 -30.28 -16.79 -5.67
C THR A 307 -30.42 -17.22 -7.15
N LYS A 308 -30.76 -16.29 -8.06
CA LYS A 308 -30.97 -16.55 -9.50
C LYS A 308 -29.68 -16.85 -10.28
N LEU A 309 -28.50 -16.75 -9.68
CA LEU A 309 -27.21 -17.18 -10.29
C LEU A 309 -26.74 -18.59 -9.88
N LYS A 310 -27.64 -19.43 -9.35
CA LYS A 310 -27.31 -20.85 -9.14
C LYS A 310 -27.25 -21.61 -10.48
N LEU A 311 -26.00 -21.91 -10.87
CA LEU A 311 -25.56 -23.04 -11.69
C LEU A 311 -25.87 -22.99 -13.20
N GLN A 312 -24.93 -22.43 -13.95
CA GLN A 312 -24.53 -22.99 -15.24
C GLN A 312 -23.01 -23.19 -15.24
N MET A 313 -22.55 -24.27 -14.62
CA MET A 313 -21.14 -24.71 -14.66
C MET A 313 -21.05 -26.18 -15.10
N CYS A 314 -20.23 -26.43 -16.11
CA CYS A 314 -19.86 -27.76 -16.61
C CYS A 314 -18.66 -28.37 -15.83
N ARG A 315 -18.66 -29.71 -15.78
CA ARG A 315 -17.68 -30.69 -15.25
C ARG A 315 -17.63 -30.99 -13.74
N HIS A 316 -17.57 -32.30 -13.48
CA HIS A 316 -17.85 -32.98 -12.21
C HIS A 316 -16.70 -32.99 -11.18
N GLU A 317 -15.46 -32.66 -11.56
CA GLU A 317 -14.29 -32.82 -10.67
C GLU A 317 -13.97 -31.58 -9.79
N LEU A 318 -14.31 -30.36 -10.21
CA LEU A 318 -14.19 -29.13 -9.39
C LEU A 318 -15.26 -29.00 -8.30
N LYS A 319 -16.20 -29.97 -8.24
CA LYS A 319 -17.42 -29.90 -7.43
C LYS A 319 -17.14 -30.06 -5.93
N LYS A 320 -16.22 -30.96 -5.52
CA LYS A 320 -16.03 -31.30 -4.09
C LYS A 320 -15.35 -30.18 -3.27
N PHE A 321 -14.39 -29.46 -3.86
CA PHE A 321 -13.56 -28.48 -3.14
C PHE A 321 -14.19 -27.08 -3.08
N LEU A 322 -14.78 -26.59 -4.19
CA LEU A 322 -15.54 -25.33 -4.20
C LEU A 322 -16.75 -25.37 -3.25
N ILE A 323 -17.36 -26.55 -3.05
CA ILE A 323 -18.45 -26.74 -2.09
C ILE A 323 -17.99 -26.51 -0.64
N PHE A 324 -16.73 -26.83 -0.29
CA PHE A 324 -16.25 -26.69 1.09
C PHE A 324 -15.96 -25.23 1.46
N LEU A 325 -15.21 -24.49 0.62
CA LEU A 325 -14.96 -23.05 0.80
C LEU A 325 -16.25 -22.23 0.76
N TYR A 326 -17.16 -22.55 -0.17
CA TYR A 326 -18.47 -21.88 -0.26
C TYR A 326 -19.34 -22.16 0.96
N ARG A 327 -19.28 -23.37 1.55
CA ARG A 327 -20.09 -23.75 2.72
C ARG A 327 -19.70 -22.96 3.96
N ASP A 328 -18.42 -22.81 4.25
CA ASP A 328 -17.95 -22.06 5.43
C ASP A 328 -18.15 -20.55 5.27
N PHE A 329 -17.87 -20.01 4.08
CA PHE A 329 -18.10 -18.60 3.79
C PHE A 329 -19.60 -18.24 3.83
N LYS A 330 -20.45 -19.06 3.18
CA LYS A 330 -21.91 -18.89 3.23
C LYS A 330 -22.42 -18.98 4.66
N ARG A 331 -21.89 -19.91 5.47
CA ARG A 331 -22.26 -20.02 6.88
C ARG A 331 -21.86 -18.78 7.67
N GLN A 332 -20.72 -18.17 7.39
CA GLN A 332 -20.26 -17.00 8.13
C GLN A 332 -20.99 -15.72 7.76
N TYR A 333 -21.16 -15.43 6.46
CA TYR A 333 -21.60 -14.11 5.98
C TYR A 333 -23.02 -14.08 5.40
N LEU A 334 -23.59 -15.21 4.99
CA LEU A 334 -24.89 -15.25 4.29
C LEU A 334 -25.97 -15.99 5.09
N SER A 335 -25.63 -16.61 6.21
CA SER A 335 -26.61 -17.33 7.05
C SER A 335 -27.50 -16.34 7.81
N GLN A 336 -28.81 -16.51 7.66
CA GLN A 336 -29.80 -15.79 8.43
C GLN A 336 -30.20 -16.63 9.65
N SER A 337 -30.26 -16.01 10.83
CA SER A 337 -30.69 -16.64 12.08
C SER A 337 -31.31 -15.58 13.00
N PRO A 338 -31.93 -15.95 14.14
CA PRO A 338 -32.43 -14.99 15.11
C PRO A 338 -31.36 -14.00 15.63
N THR A 339 -30.08 -14.36 15.52
CA THR A 339 -28.92 -13.55 15.93
C THR A 339 -28.12 -12.98 14.76
N ARG A 340 -28.48 -13.26 13.50
CA ARG A 340 -27.72 -12.83 12.30
C ARG A 340 -28.64 -12.38 11.17
N ILE A 341 -28.33 -11.22 10.58
CA ILE A 341 -29.15 -10.57 9.55
C ILE A 341 -29.18 -11.37 8.24
N GLY A 342 -28.05 -12.00 7.87
CA GLY A 342 -27.92 -12.77 6.62
C GLY A 342 -27.35 -11.95 5.48
N GLY A 343 -27.90 -12.14 4.27
CA GLY A 343 -27.39 -11.58 3.00
C GLY A 343 -28.18 -10.39 2.43
N LYS A 344 -29.29 -9.97 3.06
CA LYS A 344 -30.15 -8.88 2.57
C LYS A 344 -30.14 -7.72 3.55
N TYR A 345 -29.94 -6.51 3.04
CA TYR A 345 -29.83 -5.29 3.84
C TYR A 345 -30.57 -4.15 3.16
N LYS A 346 -31.26 -3.34 3.94
CA LYS A 346 -31.74 -2.03 3.54
C LYS A 346 -30.54 -1.08 3.37
N LYS A 347 -30.46 -0.43 2.22
CA LYS A 347 -29.36 0.43 1.77
C LYS A 347 -29.89 1.68 1.07
N ALA A 348 -29.07 2.71 0.95
CA ALA A 348 -29.34 3.87 0.11
C ALA A 348 -28.42 3.85 -1.11
N VAL A 349 -28.99 4.06 -2.30
CA VAL A 349 -28.24 4.01 -3.58
C VAL A 349 -28.54 5.25 -4.43
N TYR A 350 -27.57 5.65 -5.24
CA TYR A 350 -27.78 6.66 -6.27
C TYR A 350 -28.45 6.03 -7.49
N THR A 351 -29.51 6.64 -8.00
CA THR A 351 -30.21 6.19 -9.21
C THR A 351 -30.38 7.35 -10.17
N GLN A 352 -30.12 7.12 -11.46
CA GLN A 352 -30.30 8.13 -12.50
C GLN A 352 -31.72 8.15 -13.08
N TYR A 353 -32.22 9.36 -13.29
CA TYR A 353 -33.51 9.67 -13.92
C TYR A 353 -33.32 10.45 -15.22
N LYS A 354 -34.35 10.44 -16.07
CA LYS A 354 -34.31 11.14 -17.37
C LYS A 354 -34.50 12.65 -17.24
N ASP A 355 -35.27 13.09 -16.25
CA ASP A 355 -35.69 14.49 -16.08
C ASP A 355 -35.88 14.89 -14.60
N GLU A 356 -36.22 16.16 -14.38
CA GLU A 356 -36.47 16.78 -13.08
C GLU A 356 -37.72 16.24 -12.37
N THR A 357 -38.57 15.46 -13.05
CA THR A 357 -39.77 14.87 -12.42
C THR A 357 -39.40 13.69 -11.52
N PHE A 358 -38.24 13.07 -11.74
CA PHE A 358 -37.78 11.86 -11.06
C PHE A 358 -38.80 10.71 -11.10
N THR A 359 -39.51 10.56 -12.22
CA THR A 359 -40.50 9.49 -12.42
C THR A 359 -39.93 8.31 -13.21
N GLU A 360 -39.32 8.57 -14.37
CA GLU A 360 -38.75 7.55 -15.24
C GLU A 360 -37.23 7.40 -15.05
N ARG A 361 -36.79 6.19 -14.73
CA ARG A 361 -35.36 5.85 -14.57
C ARG A 361 -34.66 5.83 -15.93
N SER A 362 -33.45 6.36 -15.98
CA SER A 362 -32.66 6.45 -17.22
C SER A 362 -31.85 5.19 -17.54
N GLU A 363 -31.65 4.30 -16.56
CA GLU A 363 -30.72 3.18 -16.68
C GLU A 363 -31.33 1.95 -17.37
N HIS A 364 -30.60 1.40 -18.35
CA HIS A 364 -30.92 0.09 -18.91
C HIS A 364 -30.64 -1.03 -17.91
N LEU A 365 -31.57 -1.99 -17.80
CA LEU A 365 -31.51 -3.09 -16.83
C LEU A 365 -30.20 -3.90 -16.90
N GLN A 366 -29.65 -4.12 -18.09
CA GLN A 366 -28.38 -4.83 -18.27
C GLN A 366 -27.19 -4.08 -17.67
N ARG A 367 -27.09 -2.77 -17.92
CA ARG A 367 -26.02 -1.93 -17.37
C ARG A 367 -26.13 -1.78 -15.85
N LYS A 368 -27.37 -1.73 -15.33
CA LYS A 368 -27.63 -1.75 -13.89
C LYS A 368 -27.19 -3.07 -13.24
N ASN A 369 -27.38 -4.20 -13.91
CA ASN A 369 -26.91 -5.49 -13.41
C ASN A 369 -25.37 -5.60 -13.42
N GLU A 370 -24.68 -4.97 -14.37
CA GLU A 370 -23.21 -4.94 -14.42
C GLU A 370 -22.62 -4.03 -13.35
N LEU A 371 -23.22 -2.86 -13.14
CA LEU A 371 -22.81 -1.90 -12.10
C LEU A 371 -23.24 -2.32 -10.69
N GLY A 372 -24.28 -3.13 -10.55
CA GLY A 372 -24.76 -3.64 -9.27
C GLY A 372 -25.29 -2.53 -8.36
N ILE A 373 -24.65 -2.33 -7.20
CA ILE A 373 -25.07 -1.32 -6.21
C ILE A 373 -24.59 0.10 -6.56
N LEU A 374 -23.68 0.22 -7.52
CA LEU A 374 -23.04 1.49 -7.85
C LEU A 374 -24.03 2.48 -8.46
N GLY A 375 -23.83 3.76 -8.14
CA GLY A 375 -24.52 4.86 -8.80
C GLY A 375 -24.18 4.97 -10.28
N PRO A 376 -24.89 5.84 -11.02
CA PRO A 376 -24.64 6.07 -12.43
C PRO A 376 -23.23 6.59 -12.69
N VAL A 377 -22.67 6.23 -13.85
CA VAL A 377 -21.33 6.67 -14.25
C VAL A 377 -21.38 8.12 -14.76
N ILE A 378 -20.78 9.04 -14.02
CA ILE A 378 -20.62 10.45 -14.42
C ILE A 378 -19.40 10.57 -15.32
N ARG A 379 -19.49 11.30 -16.43
CA ARG A 379 -18.38 11.47 -17.37
C ARG A 379 -18.25 12.93 -17.76
N ALA A 380 -17.01 13.39 -17.89
CA ALA A 380 -16.72 14.72 -18.40
C ALA A 380 -15.37 14.77 -19.12
N GLN A 381 -15.27 15.65 -20.11
CA GLN A 381 -13.99 16.03 -20.69
C GLN A 381 -13.46 17.32 -20.07
N ILE A 382 -12.22 17.64 -20.40
CA ILE A 382 -11.63 18.93 -20.08
C ILE A 382 -12.51 20.09 -20.58
N ARG A 383 -12.71 21.10 -19.73
CA ARG A 383 -13.56 22.28 -19.95
C ARG A 383 -15.07 22.01 -19.99
N ASP A 384 -15.53 20.78 -19.78
CA ASP A 384 -16.96 20.51 -19.65
C ASP A 384 -17.53 21.05 -18.32
N ILE A 385 -18.83 21.30 -18.31
CA ILE A 385 -19.60 21.67 -17.11
C ILE A 385 -20.52 20.50 -16.77
N ILE A 386 -20.37 19.96 -15.56
CA ILE A 386 -21.22 18.88 -15.04
C ILE A 386 -22.27 19.53 -14.13
N THR A 387 -23.54 19.37 -14.48
CA THR A 387 -24.67 19.85 -13.68
C THR A 387 -25.45 18.67 -13.15
N ILE A 388 -25.49 18.53 -11.83
CA ILE A 388 -26.18 17.42 -11.15
C ILE A 388 -27.35 17.98 -10.36
N VAL A 389 -28.56 17.66 -10.80
CA VAL A 389 -29.77 17.92 -10.03
C VAL A 389 -29.99 16.72 -9.11
N PHE A 390 -29.63 16.89 -7.84
CA PHE A 390 -29.68 15.85 -6.82
C PHE A 390 -30.95 15.99 -5.98
N LYS A 391 -31.78 14.94 -5.95
CA LYS A 391 -32.96 14.86 -5.09
C LYS A 391 -32.79 13.81 -4.00
N ASN A 392 -32.98 14.20 -2.75
CA ASN A 392 -32.90 13.25 -1.65
C ASN A 392 -34.29 12.63 -1.39
N MET A 393 -34.49 11.36 -1.77
CA MET A 393 -35.73 10.62 -1.48
C MET A 393 -35.59 9.69 -0.26
N ALA A 394 -34.44 9.69 0.41
CA ALA A 394 -34.18 8.84 1.55
C ALA A 394 -34.55 9.54 2.87
N SER A 395 -34.55 8.78 3.97
CA SER A 395 -34.96 9.24 5.31
C SER A 395 -33.93 10.11 6.03
N ARG A 396 -32.71 10.25 5.51
CA ARG A 396 -31.56 10.93 6.13
C ARG A 396 -31.03 12.01 5.20
N PRO A 397 -30.40 13.08 5.72
CA PRO A 397 -29.74 14.05 4.88
C PRO A 397 -28.50 13.43 4.21
N TYR A 398 -28.38 13.62 2.90
CA TYR A 398 -27.27 13.12 2.08
C TYR A 398 -26.75 14.24 1.17
N SER A 399 -25.59 14.02 0.56
CA SER A 399 -25.00 14.95 -0.41
C SER A 399 -24.38 14.20 -1.58
N ILE A 400 -23.72 14.93 -2.49
CA ILE A 400 -22.86 14.35 -3.52
C ILE A 400 -21.55 15.15 -3.55
N TYR A 401 -20.42 14.43 -3.48
CA TYR A 401 -19.07 14.98 -3.46
C TYR A 401 -18.21 14.24 -4.50
N PRO A 402 -17.55 14.94 -5.43
CA PRO A 402 -16.66 14.34 -6.42
C PRO A 402 -15.22 14.26 -5.91
N HIS A 403 -14.53 13.17 -6.25
CA HIS A 403 -13.09 13.02 -6.06
C HIS A 403 -12.33 13.43 -7.31
N GLY A 404 -11.16 14.06 -7.13
CA GLY A 404 -10.26 14.37 -8.24
C GLY A 404 -10.81 15.42 -9.22
N LEU A 405 -11.56 16.39 -8.69
CA LEU A 405 -11.96 17.61 -9.39
C LEU A 405 -11.66 18.82 -8.49
N THR A 406 -11.16 19.89 -9.08
CA THR A 406 -11.11 21.19 -8.41
C THR A 406 -12.51 21.82 -8.42
N ILE A 407 -13.05 22.06 -7.22
CA ILE A 407 -14.43 22.53 -7.07
C ILE A 407 -14.48 23.84 -6.29
N GLU A 408 -15.52 24.63 -6.54
CA GLU A 408 -15.80 25.83 -5.76
C GLU A 408 -16.34 25.42 -4.38
N LYS A 409 -16.00 26.19 -3.33
CA LYS A 409 -16.37 25.87 -1.94
C LYS A 409 -17.90 25.74 -1.74
N SER A 410 -18.70 26.51 -2.49
CA SER A 410 -20.16 26.45 -2.47
C SER A 410 -20.73 25.16 -3.08
N GLN A 411 -19.93 24.42 -3.86
CA GLN A 411 -20.32 23.23 -4.61
C GLN A 411 -19.71 21.95 -4.03
N GLU A 412 -19.10 22.03 -2.84
CA GLU A 412 -18.37 20.94 -2.21
C GLU A 412 -19.29 19.85 -1.67
N GLY A 413 -20.41 20.20 -1.04
CA GLY A 413 -21.32 19.20 -0.47
C GLY A 413 -20.74 18.38 0.69
N VAL A 414 -19.73 18.90 1.40
CA VAL A 414 -19.09 18.27 2.57
C VAL A 414 -19.44 19.02 3.85
N ASN A 415 -19.71 18.28 4.94
CA ASN A 415 -19.89 18.86 6.28
C ASN A 415 -18.58 18.85 7.09
N TYR A 416 -18.20 20.03 7.56
CA TYR A 416 -17.01 20.25 8.36
C TYR A 416 -17.34 20.25 9.88
N PRO A 417 -16.53 19.60 10.74
CA PRO A 417 -16.79 19.55 12.18
C PRO A 417 -16.41 20.88 12.87
N LYS A 418 -17.43 21.59 13.38
CA LYS A 418 -17.37 22.84 14.19
C LYS A 418 -16.83 24.10 13.46
N GLY A 419 -17.67 25.13 13.39
CA GLY A 419 -17.24 26.52 13.13
C GLY A 419 -17.17 26.97 11.67
N GLY A 420 -17.44 26.08 10.71
CA GLY A 420 -17.64 26.46 9.31
C GLY A 420 -19.12 26.69 9.01
N ASN A 421 -19.56 27.94 8.90
CA ASN A 421 -20.85 28.25 8.25
C ASN A 421 -20.68 27.94 6.75
N HIS A 422 -21.69 27.26 6.15
CA HIS A 422 -21.83 26.77 4.76
C HIS A 422 -21.14 25.39 4.50
N SER A 423 -21.80 24.29 4.08
CA SER A 423 -23.11 24.03 3.44
C SER A 423 -23.80 22.76 3.99
N HIS A 424 -25.14 22.74 3.99
CA HIS A 424 -26.00 21.69 4.55
C HIS A 424 -26.04 20.41 3.68
N GLY A 425 -26.06 19.23 4.31
CA GLY A 425 -26.54 18.03 3.64
C GLY A 425 -27.98 18.25 3.17
N VAL A 426 -28.31 17.80 1.96
CA VAL A 426 -29.63 17.98 1.34
C VAL A 426 -30.65 17.20 2.15
N GLN A 427 -31.67 17.88 2.66
CA GLN A 427 -32.63 17.27 3.56
C GLN A 427 -33.54 16.28 2.82
N PRO A 428 -34.16 15.31 3.53
CA PRO A 428 -35.17 14.43 2.94
C PRO A 428 -36.26 15.21 2.21
N GLY A 429 -36.50 14.89 0.94
CA GLY A 429 -37.46 15.54 0.05
C GLY A 429 -36.94 16.77 -0.69
N GLU A 430 -35.79 17.32 -0.29
CA GLU A 430 -35.19 18.51 -0.91
C GLU A 430 -34.45 18.14 -2.21
N THR A 431 -34.33 19.11 -3.11
CA THR A 431 -33.56 19.02 -4.34
C THR A 431 -32.51 20.12 -4.37
N HIS A 432 -31.27 19.76 -4.68
CA HIS A 432 -30.14 20.69 -4.78
C HIS A 432 -29.39 20.47 -6.10
N THR A 433 -28.91 21.56 -6.71
CA THR A 433 -28.19 21.49 -7.98
C THR A 433 -26.71 21.80 -7.79
N TYR A 434 -25.87 20.82 -8.06
CA TYR A 434 -24.42 20.94 -8.04
C TYR A 434 -23.91 21.30 -9.44
N VAL A 435 -22.97 22.24 -9.52
CA VAL A 435 -22.31 22.63 -10.78
C VAL A 435 -20.80 22.50 -10.63
N TRP A 436 -20.22 21.53 -11.32
CA TRP A 436 -18.78 21.29 -11.34
C TRP A 436 -18.20 21.67 -12.70
N LYS A 437 -17.06 22.36 -12.69
CA LYS A 437 -16.35 22.78 -13.90
C LYS A 437 -15.05 22.01 -13.96
N VAL A 438 -14.81 21.29 -15.06
CA VAL A 438 -13.54 20.57 -15.24
C VAL A 438 -12.51 21.55 -15.80
N VAL A 439 -11.57 21.98 -14.98
CA VAL A 439 -10.56 22.99 -15.36
C VAL A 439 -9.29 22.33 -15.90
N GLU A 440 -8.39 23.12 -16.48
CA GLU A 440 -7.13 22.65 -17.07
C GLU A 440 -6.23 21.92 -16.06
N GLU A 441 -6.27 22.32 -14.79
CA GLU A 441 -5.51 21.66 -13.71
C GLU A 441 -5.97 20.22 -13.42
N ASP A 442 -7.21 19.86 -13.79
CA ASP A 442 -7.78 18.52 -13.64
C ASP A 442 -7.47 17.61 -14.85
N GLU A 443 -6.83 18.15 -15.91
CA GLU A 443 -6.57 17.40 -17.15
C GLU A 443 -5.63 16.21 -16.89
N PRO A 444 -5.99 14.99 -17.33
CA PRO A 444 -5.05 13.87 -17.33
C PRO A 444 -3.78 14.21 -18.12
N LEU A 445 -2.61 13.91 -17.57
CA LEU A 445 -1.32 14.21 -18.18
C LEU A 445 -1.04 13.28 -19.37
N GLU A 446 0.01 13.54 -20.16
CA GLU A 446 0.31 12.74 -21.35
C GLU A 446 0.48 11.24 -21.03
N GLY A 447 1.20 10.91 -19.95
CA GLY A 447 1.39 9.53 -19.47
C GLY A 447 0.17 8.90 -18.78
N ASP A 448 -0.91 9.66 -18.57
CA ASP A 448 -2.16 9.13 -18.05
C ASP A 448 -3.03 8.49 -19.15
N SER A 449 -3.84 7.52 -18.74
CA SER A 449 -4.92 6.98 -19.57
C SER A 449 -5.84 8.08 -20.11
N ARG A 450 -6.51 7.84 -21.25
CA ARG A 450 -7.44 8.82 -21.84
C ARG A 450 -8.53 9.31 -20.87
N CYS A 451 -8.98 8.41 -20.00
CA CYS A 451 -9.92 8.70 -18.94
C CYS A 451 -9.34 8.19 -17.64
N LEU A 452 -9.42 8.99 -16.58
CA LEU A 452 -9.03 8.62 -15.22
C LEU A 452 -10.26 8.18 -14.43
N THR A 453 -10.14 7.04 -13.74
CA THR A 453 -11.17 6.55 -12.82
C THR A 453 -11.18 7.39 -11.55
N ARG A 454 -12.28 8.06 -11.29
CA ARG A 454 -12.59 8.83 -10.07
C ARG A 454 -13.88 8.30 -9.45
N LEU A 455 -14.24 8.86 -8.30
CA LEU A 455 -15.35 8.42 -7.46
C LEU A 455 -16.19 9.61 -7.04
N TYR A 456 -17.45 9.38 -6.71
CA TYR A 456 -18.27 10.35 -6.00
C TYR A 456 -19.11 9.67 -4.92
N HIS A 457 -19.30 10.33 -3.79
CA HIS A 457 -20.06 9.78 -2.65
C HIS A 457 -20.78 10.89 -1.87
N SER A 458 -21.61 10.50 -0.89
CA SER A 458 -22.16 11.45 0.07
C SER A 458 -21.14 11.78 1.14
N ALA A 459 -20.97 13.06 1.44
CA ALA A 459 -19.97 13.58 2.36
C ALA A 459 -20.57 14.27 3.61
N VAL A 460 -21.83 13.95 3.93
CA VAL A 460 -22.46 14.33 5.21
C VAL A 460 -21.78 13.58 6.36
N ASN A 461 -21.66 12.26 6.22
CA ASN A 461 -20.84 11.43 7.09
C ASN A 461 -20.18 10.30 6.28
N THR A 462 -19.07 10.62 5.62
CA THR A 462 -18.40 9.75 4.65
C THR A 462 -18.35 8.25 5.04
N PRO A 463 -17.86 7.85 6.24
CA PRO A 463 -17.78 6.43 6.57
C PRO A 463 -19.14 5.73 6.68
N ARG A 464 -20.18 6.43 7.19
CA ARG A 464 -21.52 5.85 7.35
C ARG A 464 -22.30 5.87 6.05
N ASP A 465 -22.17 6.93 5.27
CA ASP A 465 -22.90 7.11 4.02
C ASP A 465 -22.42 6.10 2.96
N ILE A 466 -21.10 5.91 2.85
CA ILE A 466 -20.52 4.88 1.97
C ILE A 466 -20.90 3.49 2.45
N ALA A 467 -20.82 3.21 3.76
CA ALA A 467 -21.27 1.94 4.32
C ALA A 467 -22.76 1.66 4.02
N SER A 468 -23.58 2.71 3.96
CA SER A 468 -25.00 2.62 3.63
C SER A 468 -25.27 2.38 2.13
N GLY A 469 -24.30 2.64 1.25
CA GLY A 469 -24.35 2.31 -0.19
C GLY A 469 -24.21 3.50 -1.15
N LEU A 470 -24.05 4.73 -0.65
CA LEU A 470 -24.02 5.94 -1.50
C LEU A 470 -22.64 6.19 -2.11
N ILE A 471 -22.40 5.54 -3.24
CA ILE A 471 -21.15 5.62 -3.99
C ILE A 471 -21.40 5.44 -5.48
N GLY A 472 -20.62 6.13 -6.32
CA GLY A 472 -20.62 5.88 -7.76
C GLY A 472 -19.29 6.24 -8.44
N PRO A 473 -19.06 5.71 -9.64
CA PRO A 473 -17.87 5.99 -10.44
C PRO A 473 -18.00 7.28 -11.25
N MET A 474 -16.88 7.98 -11.42
CA MET A 474 -16.79 9.18 -12.26
C MET A 474 -15.57 9.06 -13.17
N LEU A 475 -15.66 9.49 -14.42
CA LEU A 475 -14.57 9.46 -15.39
C LEU A 475 -14.24 10.89 -15.84
N ILE A 476 -12.97 11.29 -15.67
CA ILE A 476 -12.45 12.56 -16.17
C ILE A 476 -11.52 12.26 -17.34
N CYS A 477 -11.83 12.78 -18.51
CA CYS A 477 -11.17 12.41 -19.76
C CYS A 477 -10.44 13.58 -20.43
N LYS A 478 -9.40 13.26 -21.21
CA LYS A 478 -8.72 14.18 -22.12
C LYS A 478 -9.71 14.73 -23.16
N SER A 479 -9.38 15.88 -23.73
CA SER A 479 -10.19 16.46 -24.82
C SER A 479 -10.43 15.45 -25.96
N GLN A 480 -11.63 15.48 -26.55
CA GLN A 480 -12.02 14.63 -27.68
C GLN A 480 -11.97 13.11 -27.41
N SER A 481 -11.99 12.68 -26.13
CA SER A 481 -11.96 11.26 -25.77
C SER A 481 -13.34 10.61 -25.65
N LEU A 482 -14.42 11.41 -25.60
CA LEU A 482 -15.82 10.97 -25.53
C LEU A 482 -16.56 11.40 -26.81
N ASN A 483 -17.44 10.53 -27.30
CA ASN A 483 -18.31 10.82 -28.43
C ASN A 483 -19.51 11.70 -28.02
N VAL A 484 -20.36 12.06 -28.98
CA VAL A 484 -21.58 12.87 -28.76
C VAL A 484 -22.57 12.20 -27.79
N ARG A 485 -22.52 10.86 -27.65
CA ARG A 485 -23.36 10.05 -26.75
C ARG A 485 -22.69 9.78 -25.40
N ASN A 486 -21.59 10.47 -25.08
CA ASN A 486 -20.85 10.31 -23.83
C ASN A 486 -20.25 8.91 -23.62
N VAL A 487 -19.73 8.30 -24.69
CA VAL A 487 -19.02 7.00 -24.67
C VAL A 487 -17.57 7.20 -25.08
N GLN A 488 -16.65 6.51 -24.39
CA GLN A 488 -15.22 6.58 -24.65
C GLN A 488 -14.84 6.09 -26.06
N LEU A 489 -13.95 6.83 -26.72
CA LEU A 489 -13.43 6.51 -28.05
C LEU A 489 -12.22 5.56 -27.97
N LYS A 490 -12.19 4.57 -28.88
CA LYS A 490 -11.20 3.48 -29.02
C LYS A 490 -11.17 2.41 -27.92
N ALA A 491 -12.17 2.34 -27.04
CA ALA A 491 -12.41 1.15 -26.24
C ALA A 491 -13.52 0.35 -26.92
N ASP A 492 -13.31 -0.95 -27.16
CA ASP A 492 -14.36 -1.83 -27.69
C ASP A 492 -15.41 -2.08 -26.61
N LYS A 493 -14.96 -2.18 -25.36
CA LYS A 493 -15.82 -2.33 -24.19
C LYS A 493 -15.26 -1.60 -22.97
N GLU A 494 -16.15 -0.95 -22.21
CA GLU A 494 -15.86 -0.24 -20.96
C GLU A 494 -16.48 -1.02 -19.80
N GLN A 495 -15.68 -1.40 -18.81
CA GLN A 495 -16.12 -2.18 -17.65
C GLN A 495 -15.76 -1.48 -16.34
N HIS A 496 -16.63 -1.59 -15.34
CA HIS A 496 -16.37 -1.09 -13.99
C HIS A 496 -16.27 -2.25 -13.01
N ALA A 497 -15.25 -2.21 -12.16
CA ALA A 497 -15.03 -3.16 -11.09
C ALA A 497 -14.69 -2.40 -9.81
N MET A 498 -15.67 -2.21 -8.95
CA MET A 498 -15.49 -1.61 -7.65
C MET A 498 -15.35 -2.70 -6.60
N PHE A 499 -14.16 -2.78 -6.02
CA PHE A 499 -13.91 -3.57 -4.85
C PHE A 499 -14.35 -2.81 -3.61
N ALA A 500 -15.47 -3.24 -3.02
CA ALA A 500 -16.07 -2.54 -1.90
C ALA A 500 -16.19 -3.46 -0.67
N VAL A 501 -15.80 -2.95 0.49
CA VAL A 501 -16.08 -3.58 1.80
C VAL A 501 -17.10 -2.73 2.54
N PHE A 502 -18.35 -3.19 2.50
CA PHE A 502 -19.46 -2.57 3.19
C PHE A 502 -19.50 -3.07 4.64
N ASP A 503 -19.18 -2.19 5.59
CA ASP A 503 -19.34 -2.45 7.02
C ASP A 503 -20.76 -2.07 7.44
N GLU A 504 -21.70 -3.02 7.38
CA GLU A 504 -23.10 -2.77 7.70
C GLU A 504 -23.31 -2.36 9.17
N ASN A 505 -22.35 -2.62 10.06
CA ASN A 505 -22.41 -2.13 11.44
C ASN A 505 -22.31 -0.60 11.53
N LYS A 506 -21.75 0.06 10.50
CA LYS A 506 -21.67 1.52 10.38
C LYS A 506 -22.80 2.13 9.54
N SER A 507 -23.61 1.30 8.90
CA SER A 507 -24.75 1.72 8.08
C SER A 507 -25.80 2.46 8.92
N TRP A 508 -26.44 3.46 8.34
CA TRP A 508 -27.56 4.17 8.98
C TRP A 508 -28.77 3.26 9.23
N TYR A 509 -28.87 2.16 8.47
CA TYR A 509 -30.02 1.25 8.48
C TYR A 509 -29.78 -0.02 9.30
N LEU A 510 -28.71 -0.09 10.10
CA LEU A 510 -28.42 -1.27 10.93
C LEU A 510 -29.62 -1.66 11.82
N GLU A 511 -30.26 -0.69 12.49
CA GLU A 511 -31.41 -0.96 13.36
C GLU A 511 -32.66 -1.39 12.58
N ASP A 512 -32.84 -0.89 11.36
CA ASP A 512 -33.95 -1.31 10.50
C ASP A 512 -33.74 -2.77 10.07
N ASN A 513 -32.50 -3.11 9.71
CA ASN A 513 -32.11 -4.46 9.32
C ASN A 513 -32.23 -5.47 10.47
N ILE A 514 -31.79 -5.11 11.69
CA ILE A 514 -31.96 -5.96 12.88
C ILE A 514 -33.44 -6.20 13.17
N ARG A 515 -34.27 -5.14 13.10
CA ARG A 515 -35.72 -5.25 13.33
C ARG A 515 -36.42 -6.11 12.28
N GLN A 516 -35.95 -6.08 11.04
CA GLN A 516 -36.58 -6.81 9.94
C GLN A 516 -36.18 -8.29 9.88
N TYR A 517 -34.93 -8.62 10.19
CA TYR A 517 -34.37 -9.95 9.94
C TYR A 517 -34.00 -10.76 11.19
N CYS A 518 -33.92 -10.15 12.37
CA CYS A 518 -33.47 -10.77 13.63
C CYS A 518 -34.45 -10.61 14.79
N GLU A 519 -34.25 -11.39 15.86
CA GLU A 519 -34.97 -11.22 17.13
C GLU A 519 -34.19 -10.23 18.03
N ARG A 520 -34.76 -9.04 18.25
CA ARG A 520 -34.08 -7.91 18.93
C ARG A 520 -33.48 -8.26 20.30
N SER A 521 -34.11 -9.15 21.06
CA SER A 521 -33.66 -9.54 22.41
C SER A 521 -32.43 -10.44 22.42
N LYS A 522 -32.08 -11.08 21.29
CA LYS A 522 -30.96 -12.04 21.18
C LYS A 522 -29.72 -11.48 20.49
N VAL A 523 -29.80 -10.29 19.89
CA VAL A 523 -28.68 -9.70 19.14
C VAL A 523 -27.76 -8.95 20.08
N ASN A 524 -26.52 -9.44 20.23
CA ASN A 524 -25.44 -8.70 20.86
C ASN A 524 -24.58 -8.01 19.79
N ARG A 525 -24.49 -6.68 19.82
CA ARG A 525 -23.71 -5.90 18.85
C ARG A 525 -22.20 -5.99 19.09
N GLU A 526 -21.81 -6.24 20.32
CA GLU A 526 -20.40 -6.34 20.73
C GLU A 526 -19.84 -7.73 20.47
N ASP A 527 -20.68 -8.70 20.12
CA ASP A 527 -20.23 -10.03 19.72
C ASP A 527 -19.36 -9.94 18.45
N PRO A 528 -18.07 -10.34 18.51
CA PRO A 528 -17.18 -10.33 17.36
C PRO A 528 -17.69 -11.18 16.19
N GLU A 529 -18.44 -12.26 16.45
CA GLU A 529 -19.01 -13.07 15.37
C GLU A 529 -20.11 -12.34 14.62
N PHE A 530 -21.00 -11.65 15.35
CA PHE A 530 -22.04 -10.80 14.76
C PHE A 530 -21.41 -9.67 13.94
N TYR A 531 -20.45 -8.93 14.52
CA TYR A 531 -19.77 -7.83 13.83
C TYR A 531 -19.12 -8.31 12.53
N LYS A 532 -18.34 -9.40 12.60
CA LYS A 532 -17.67 -10.00 11.43
C LYS A 532 -18.68 -10.47 10.38
N SER A 533 -19.84 -10.99 10.78
CA SER A 533 -20.86 -11.44 9.82
C SER A 533 -21.43 -10.30 8.97
N ASN A 534 -21.44 -9.07 9.49
CA ASN A 534 -22.00 -7.88 8.84
C ASN A 534 -20.99 -7.13 7.95
N ILE A 535 -19.72 -7.52 7.95
CA ILE A 535 -18.72 -6.99 7.03
C ILE A 535 -18.84 -7.74 5.70
N LYS A 536 -19.28 -7.05 4.65
CA LYS A 536 -19.51 -7.63 3.32
C LYS A 536 -18.39 -7.22 2.37
N HIS A 537 -17.59 -8.19 1.97
CA HIS A 537 -16.58 -8.00 0.93
C HIS A 537 -17.19 -8.29 -0.44
N THR A 538 -17.18 -7.29 -1.32
CA THR A 538 -17.97 -7.32 -2.56
C THR A 538 -17.21 -6.80 -3.77
N VAL A 539 -17.65 -7.23 -4.96
CA VAL A 539 -17.35 -6.58 -6.24
C VAL A 539 -18.67 -6.04 -6.78
N ASN A 540 -18.75 -4.74 -7.05
CA ASN A 540 -19.98 -4.05 -7.49
C ASN A 540 -21.21 -4.30 -6.57
N GLY A 541 -21.00 -4.67 -5.31
CA GLY A 541 -22.06 -5.01 -4.36
C GLY A 541 -22.47 -6.49 -4.35
N TYR A 542 -21.86 -7.35 -5.16
CA TYR A 542 -22.10 -8.80 -5.15
C TYR A 542 -21.00 -9.57 -4.42
N ILE A 543 -21.39 -10.67 -3.79
CA ILE A 543 -20.52 -11.58 -3.06
C ILE A 543 -20.40 -12.90 -3.83
N PHE A 544 -19.16 -13.36 -4.05
CA PHE A 544 -18.80 -14.71 -4.53
C PHE A 544 -19.52 -15.19 -5.81
N LYS A 545 -18.89 -15.00 -6.98
CA LYS A 545 -19.28 -15.63 -8.28
C LYS A 545 -20.77 -15.49 -8.67
N ASN A 546 -21.44 -14.48 -8.10
CA ASN A 546 -22.81 -14.09 -8.43
C ASN A 546 -22.84 -12.88 -9.37
N ASP A 547 -21.68 -12.40 -9.83
CA ASP A 547 -21.62 -11.42 -10.91
C ASP A 547 -22.13 -12.07 -12.20
N PRO A 548 -22.97 -11.38 -12.99
CA PRO A 548 -23.33 -11.85 -14.31
C PRO A 548 -22.04 -12.10 -15.12
N PRO A 549 -21.93 -13.22 -15.86
CA PRO A 549 -20.75 -13.49 -16.66
C PRO A 549 -20.53 -12.34 -17.66
N LEU A 550 -19.45 -11.60 -17.47
CA LEU A 550 -19.03 -10.54 -18.37
C LEU A 550 -18.50 -11.20 -19.65
N GLY A 551 -19.32 -11.18 -20.71
CA GLY A 551 -18.90 -11.70 -22.02
C GLY A 551 -17.96 -10.72 -22.70
N PHE A 552 -16.75 -11.17 -23.03
CA PHE A 552 -15.81 -10.45 -23.90
C PHE A 552 -15.51 -11.34 -25.11
N CYS A 553 -15.33 -10.74 -26.28
CA CYS A 553 -14.87 -11.47 -27.45
C CYS A 553 -13.34 -11.53 -27.49
N SER A 554 -12.80 -12.60 -28.08
CA SER A 554 -11.35 -12.74 -28.22
C SER A 554 -10.81 -11.67 -29.16
N GLY A 555 -9.76 -10.98 -28.75
CA GLY A 555 -9.15 -9.87 -29.48
C GLY A 555 -9.76 -8.48 -29.21
N GLU A 556 -10.81 -8.38 -28.39
CA GLU A 556 -11.33 -7.07 -27.95
C GLU A 556 -10.37 -6.39 -26.97
N VAL A 557 -10.28 -5.06 -27.07
CA VAL A 557 -9.58 -4.22 -26.10
C VAL A 557 -10.60 -3.68 -25.10
N ALA A 558 -10.57 -4.24 -23.89
CA ALA A 558 -11.42 -3.83 -22.78
C ALA A 558 -10.71 -2.80 -21.90
N THR A 559 -11.37 -1.66 -21.67
CA THR A 559 -10.93 -0.68 -20.66
C THR A 559 -11.67 -0.96 -19.36
N TRP A 560 -10.91 -1.18 -18.29
CA TRP A 560 -11.45 -1.44 -16.95
C TRP A 560 -11.18 -0.27 -16.04
N HIS A 561 -12.25 0.22 -15.41
CA HIS A 561 -12.21 1.21 -14.35
C HIS A 561 -12.33 0.49 -13.02
N VAL A 562 -11.21 0.37 -12.32
CA VAL A 562 -11.11 -0.40 -11.09
C VAL A 562 -10.93 0.54 -9.91
N SER A 563 -11.69 0.34 -8.84
CA SER A 563 -11.61 1.21 -7.66
C SER A 563 -11.75 0.43 -6.37
N SER A 564 -11.09 0.88 -5.30
CA SER A 564 -11.16 0.29 -3.96
C SER A 564 -11.84 1.23 -2.97
N ILE A 565 -12.90 0.76 -2.32
CA ILE A 565 -13.79 1.59 -1.49
C ILE A 565 -14.22 0.84 -0.22
N GLY A 566 -14.55 1.60 0.82
CA GLY A 566 -15.14 1.09 2.05
C GLY A 566 -14.28 1.39 3.26
N ALA A 567 -14.67 0.81 4.40
CA ALA A 567 -13.98 1.01 5.68
C ALA A 567 -12.76 0.07 5.83
N GLN A 568 -11.99 -0.10 4.75
CA GLN A 568 -10.80 -0.95 4.72
C GLN A 568 -9.60 -0.21 5.30
N ASP A 569 -8.85 -0.90 6.16
CA ASP A 569 -7.58 -0.46 6.75
C ASP A 569 -6.37 -1.09 6.03
N TYR A 570 -6.56 -1.62 4.83
CA TYR A 570 -5.56 -2.38 4.07
C TYR A 570 -5.64 -2.11 2.57
N ILE A 571 -4.59 -2.52 1.84
CA ILE A 571 -4.50 -2.38 0.38
C ILE A 571 -5.19 -3.58 -0.28
N GLN A 572 -6.02 -3.31 -1.28
CA GLN A 572 -6.73 -4.35 -2.00
C GLN A 572 -5.98 -4.71 -3.28
N THR A 573 -5.57 -5.97 -3.41
CA THR A 573 -4.87 -6.45 -4.60
C THR A 573 -5.81 -7.27 -5.46
N ALA A 574 -6.01 -6.84 -6.71
CA ALA A 574 -6.82 -7.52 -7.71
C ALA A 574 -5.93 -8.23 -8.73
N THR A 575 -6.36 -9.42 -9.18
CA THR A 575 -5.67 -10.22 -10.20
C THR A 575 -6.62 -10.70 -11.28
N PHE A 576 -6.15 -10.69 -12.53
CA PHE A 576 -6.92 -11.13 -13.69
C PHE A 576 -6.30 -12.40 -14.27
N TYR A 577 -6.61 -13.55 -13.67
CA TYR A 577 -5.97 -14.82 -14.05
C TYR A 577 -5.97 -15.07 -15.55
N GLY A 578 -4.79 -15.30 -16.13
CA GLY A 578 -4.62 -15.65 -17.53
C GLY A 578 -4.65 -14.45 -18.50
N HIS A 579 -4.77 -13.22 -17.99
CA HIS A 579 -4.66 -11.99 -18.76
C HIS A 579 -3.77 -10.99 -18.03
N THR A 580 -2.84 -10.37 -18.75
CA THR A 580 -2.14 -9.20 -18.23
C THR A 580 -2.86 -7.92 -18.67
N PHE A 581 -2.68 -6.85 -17.90
CA PHE A 581 -3.25 -5.54 -18.22
C PHE A 581 -2.16 -4.48 -18.25
N GLU A 582 -2.40 -3.39 -18.96
CA GLU A 582 -1.52 -2.24 -19.00
C GLU A 582 -2.04 -1.15 -18.05
N LEU A 583 -1.14 -0.65 -17.20
CA LEU A 583 -1.33 0.43 -16.24
C LEU A 583 -0.16 1.40 -16.37
N ASN A 584 -0.42 2.70 -16.59
CA ASN A 584 0.60 3.75 -16.75
C ASN A 584 1.72 3.35 -17.73
N ASP A 585 1.32 2.89 -18.92
CA ASP A 585 2.20 2.36 -19.96
C ASP A 585 3.12 1.24 -19.48
N ARG A 586 2.65 0.36 -18.59
CA ARG A 586 3.37 -0.82 -18.16
C ARG A 586 2.44 -2.02 -17.97
N THR A 587 2.82 -3.16 -18.54
CA THR A 587 2.08 -4.41 -18.35
C THR A 587 2.26 -4.92 -16.92
N GLU A 588 1.19 -5.27 -16.22
CA GLU A 588 1.17 -5.84 -14.87
C GLU A 588 0.16 -6.99 -14.78
N ASP A 589 0.24 -7.79 -13.71
CA ASP A 589 -0.68 -8.91 -13.40
C ASP A 589 -1.45 -8.69 -12.08
N PHE A 590 -0.88 -7.88 -11.18
CA PHE A 590 -1.48 -7.54 -9.89
C PHE A 590 -1.73 -6.03 -9.83
N LEU A 591 -2.96 -5.65 -9.47
CA LEU A 591 -3.34 -4.25 -9.28
C LEU A 591 -3.55 -3.99 -7.79
N SER A 592 -2.63 -3.27 -7.15
CA SER A 592 -2.75 -2.84 -5.76
C SER A 592 -3.47 -1.49 -5.67
N LEU A 593 -4.59 -1.46 -4.94
CA LEU A 593 -5.45 -0.28 -4.79
C LEU A 593 -5.48 0.19 -3.35
N TYR A 594 -5.14 1.47 -3.15
CA TYR A 594 -5.32 2.14 -1.87
C TYR A 594 -6.82 2.41 -1.60
N PRO A 595 -7.22 2.55 -0.33
CA PRO A 595 -8.60 2.92 -0.02
C PRO A 595 -9.00 4.26 -0.65
N MET A 596 -10.22 4.33 -1.21
CA MET A 596 -10.77 5.49 -1.91
C MET A 596 -9.95 5.95 -3.14
N THR A 597 -9.26 5.03 -3.82
CA THR A 597 -8.61 5.33 -5.10
C THR A 597 -9.24 4.55 -6.26
N GLY A 598 -9.07 5.10 -7.46
CA GLY A 598 -9.48 4.49 -8.71
C GLY A 598 -8.34 4.51 -9.71
N GLU A 599 -8.17 3.40 -10.42
CA GLU A 599 -7.19 3.22 -11.49
C GLU A 599 -7.90 2.83 -12.79
N THR A 600 -7.30 3.17 -13.92
CA THR A 600 -7.78 2.77 -15.25
C THR A 600 -6.75 1.84 -15.86
N ILE A 601 -7.19 0.63 -16.22
CA ILE A 601 -6.34 -0.38 -16.86
C ILE A 601 -6.92 -0.76 -18.22
N THR A 602 -6.03 -1.11 -19.15
CA THR A 602 -6.43 -1.60 -20.48
C THR A 602 -5.97 -3.03 -20.65
N MET A 603 -6.88 -3.90 -21.09
CA MET A 603 -6.63 -5.33 -21.20
C MET A 603 -7.03 -5.84 -22.58
N ASN A 604 -6.12 -6.59 -23.21
CA ASN A 604 -6.40 -7.27 -24.47
C ASN A 604 -6.86 -8.71 -24.20
N MET A 605 -8.07 -9.04 -24.64
CA MET A 605 -8.73 -10.32 -24.37
C MET A 605 -8.23 -11.42 -25.31
N LEU A 606 -6.96 -11.80 -25.20
CA LEU A 606 -6.33 -12.79 -26.09
C LEU A 606 -6.60 -14.26 -25.68
N ASN A 607 -6.82 -14.51 -24.39
CA ASN A 607 -7.08 -15.86 -23.88
C ASN A 607 -8.58 -16.17 -23.85
N THR A 608 -8.98 -17.38 -24.24
CA THR A 608 -10.40 -17.79 -24.39
C THR A 608 -10.99 -18.46 -23.13
N ALA A 609 -10.33 -18.35 -21.98
CA ALA A 609 -10.75 -18.97 -20.73
C ALA A 609 -11.62 -18.03 -19.85
N LYS A 610 -12.55 -18.60 -19.06
CA LYS A 610 -13.33 -17.87 -18.05
C LYS A 610 -12.49 -17.62 -16.81
N THR A 611 -12.08 -16.38 -16.54
CA THR A 611 -11.24 -16.07 -15.38
C THR A 611 -11.49 -14.67 -14.81
N LEU A 612 -12.16 -14.64 -13.65
CA LEU A 612 -12.05 -13.54 -12.70
C LEU A 612 -12.11 -14.19 -11.31
N SER A 613 -11.11 -13.94 -10.46
CA SER A 613 -11.11 -14.39 -9.07
C SER A 613 -10.43 -13.34 -8.23
N CYS A 614 -11.15 -12.82 -7.24
CA CYS A 614 -10.66 -11.81 -6.34
C CYS A 614 -10.44 -12.46 -4.98
N TYR A 615 -9.21 -12.39 -4.49
CA TYR A 615 -8.86 -12.93 -3.18
C TYR A 615 -9.11 -11.87 -2.12
N LEU A 616 -9.89 -12.25 -1.11
CA LEU A 616 -10.18 -11.43 0.06
C LEU A 616 -9.68 -12.19 1.27
N ASN A 617 -8.53 -11.79 1.80
CA ASN A 617 -7.99 -12.41 3.00
C ASN A 617 -8.75 -11.96 4.24
N ARG A 618 -8.98 -12.91 5.15
CA ARG A 618 -9.60 -12.64 6.46
C ARG A 618 -8.68 -11.75 7.32
N ARG A 619 -9.29 -10.74 7.95
CA ARG A 619 -8.71 -9.94 9.04
C ARG A 619 -8.40 -10.85 10.24
N GLN A 620 -7.21 -10.70 10.85
CA GLN A 620 -6.79 -11.48 12.01
C GLN A 620 -6.10 -10.63 13.08
N GLU A 621 -6.41 -10.97 14.33
CA GLU A 621 -6.02 -10.28 15.56
C GLU A 621 -4.52 -10.44 15.90
N LYS A 622 -4.03 -9.44 16.66
CA LYS A 622 -2.64 -9.25 17.10
C LYS A 622 -2.31 -10.13 18.31
N HIS A 623 -1.11 -10.69 18.33
CA HIS A 623 -0.49 -11.20 19.55
C HIS A 623 1.05 -10.99 19.48
N GLU A 624 1.71 -10.90 20.63
CA GLU A 624 3.17 -10.72 20.81
C GLU A 624 3.92 -12.06 21.00
N LEU A 625 5.25 -12.04 20.87
CA LEU A 625 6.12 -13.22 20.64
C LEU A 625 7.28 -13.28 21.65
N LEU A 626 7.68 -14.52 22.02
CA LEU A 626 9.01 -14.88 22.55
C LEU A 626 9.47 -16.22 21.95
N SER A 627 10.78 -16.34 21.76
CA SER A 627 11.53 -17.30 20.92
C SER A 627 11.47 -18.78 21.33
N GLN A 628 11.22 -19.67 20.36
CA GLN A 628 11.49 -21.12 20.46
C GLN A 628 12.11 -21.64 19.14
N GLU A 629 12.74 -22.84 19.18
CA GLU A 629 13.35 -23.49 18.00
C GLU A 629 12.34 -23.72 16.85
N THR A 630 12.54 -23.03 15.73
CA THR A 630 11.59 -22.95 14.60
C THR A 630 11.91 -23.93 13.46
N LYS A 631 11.81 -25.24 13.67
CA LYS A 631 11.88 -26.21 12.57
C LYS A 631 10.47 -26.68 12.18
N PHE A 632 10.03 -26.29 10.98
CA PHE A 632 8.71 -26.63 10.42
C PHE A 632 8.83 -27.53 9.20
N THR A 633 7.90 -28.47 9.05
CA THR A 633 7.73 -29.21 7.80
C THR A 633 7.10 -28.29 6.77
N LYS A 634 7.78 -28.07 5.65
CA LYS A 634 7.34 -27.22 4.53
C LYS A 634 7.53 -27.97 3.20
N VAL A 635 6.85 -27.50 2.16
CA VAL A 635 7.02 -28.01 0.78
C VAL A 635 7.59 -26.88 -0.07
N VAL A 636 8.61 -27.18 -0.89
CA VAL A 636 9.38 -26.18 -1.63
C VAL A 636 9.67 -26.67 -3.04
N PHE A 637 9.86 -25.73 -3.97
CA PHE A 637 10.35 -26.04 -5.31
C PHE A 637 11.87 -26.24 -5.30
N ARG A 638 12.35 -27.25 -6.02
CA ARG A 638 13.78 -27.57 -6.18
C ARG A 638 14.08 -27.92 -7.63
N GLY A 639 15.24 -27.48 -8.11
CA GLY A 639 15.76 -27.85 -9.42
C GLY A 639 16.32 -29.27 -9.42
N TYR A 640 16.24 -29.94 -10.56
CA TYR A 640 16.84 -31.24 -10.84
C TYR A 640 17.53 -31.16 -12.19
N LEU A 641 18.62 -31.93 -12.35
CA LEU A 641 19.43 -31.88 -13.56
C LEU A 641 18.74 -32.52 -14.78
N ASP A 642 17.78 -33.42 -14.55
CA ASP A 642 17.10 -34.16 -15.61
C ASP A 642 15.64 -34.50 -15.27
N SER A 643 14.92 -35.05 -16.26
CA SER A 643 13.53 -35.51 -16.12
C SER A 643 13.38 -36.81 -15.31
N SER A 644 14.48 -37.42 -14.86
CA SER A 644 14.43 -38.60 -13.97
C SER A 644 14.09 -38.21 -12.53
N PHE A 645 14.36 -36.94 -12.17
CA PHE A 645 14.19 -36.38 -10.81
C PHE A 645 14.99 -37.13 -9.73
N THR A 646 16.14 -37.71 -10.10
CA THR A 646 17.00 -38.46 -9.17
C THR A 646 18.10 -37.58 -8.57
N THR A 647 18.76 -36.73 -9.38
CA THR A 647 19.85 -35.86 -8.94
C THR A 647 19.37 -34.41 -8.75
N PRO A 648 19.30 -33.89 -7.52
CA PRO A 648 18.93 -32.50 -7.28
C PRO A 648 20.03 -31.54 -7.74
N ASP A 649 19.62 -30.38 -8.25
CA ASP A 649 20.53 -29.29 -8.57
C ASP A 649 20.95 -28.56 -7.28
N ILE A 650 22.24 -28.60 -6.96
CA ILE A 650 22.79 -28.06 -5.71
C ILE A 650 23.12 -26.59 -5.92
N ARG A 651 22.51 -25.72 -5.12
CA ARG A 651 22.77 -24.28 -5.15
C ARG A 651 24.23 -23.96 -4.85
N GLY A 652 24.82 -23.12 -5.71
CA GLY A 652 26.14 -22.54 -5.48
C GLY A 652 26.11 -21.33 -4.54
N GLU A 653 27.27 -20.69 -4.35
CA GLU A 653 27.42 -19.49 -3.51
C GLU A 653 26.52 -18.32 -3.98
N ILE A 654 26.29 -18.20 -5.28
CA ILE A 654 25.45 -17.15 -5.89
C ILE A 654 23.98 -17.30 -5.46
N ASP A 655 23.50 -18.54 -5.30
CA ASP A 655 22.10 -18.86 -5.01
C ASP A 655 21.83 -19.14 -3.53
N GLU A 656 22.84 -19.01 -2.65
CA GLU A 656 22.70 -19.22 -1.21
C GLU A 656 21.59 -18.35 -0.62
N HIS A 657 21.43 -17.14 -1.15
CA HIS A 657 20.44 -16.16 -0.71
C HIS A 657 18.98 -16.56 -0.98
N LEU A 658 18.69 -17.53 -1.86
CA LEU A 658 17.31 -17.83 -2.26
C LEU A 658 16.45 -18.42 -1.13
N GLY A 659 17.05 -19.00 -0.09
CA GLY A 659 16.29 -19.53 1.06
C GLY A 659 15.16 -20.50 0.66
N ILE A 660 13.91 -20.16 1.01
CA ILE A 660 12.70 -20.94 0.69
C ILE A 660 12.26 -20.86 -0.77
N LEU A 661 12.70 -19.82 -1.51
CA LEU A 661 12.31 -19.64 -2.91
C LEU A 661 12.72 -20.85 -3.74
N GLY A 662 11.96 -21.15 -4.80
CA GLY A 662 12.35 -22.09 -5.83
C GLY A 662 13.57 -21.63 -6.65
N PRO A 663 14.06 -22.46 -7.58
CA PRO A 663 15.10 -22.04 -8.53
C PRO A 663 14.65 -20.82 -9.36
N VAL A 664 15.62 -19.99 -9.75
CA VAL A 664 15.36 -18.83 -10.62
C VAL A 664 15.16 -19.32 -12.05
N ILE A 665 13.95 -19.17 -12.58
CA ILE A 665 13.67 -19.48 -13.98
C ILE A 665 13.94 -18.20 -14.78
N LYS A 666 14.84 -18.26 -15.78
CA LYS A 666 15.15 -17.13 -16.66
C LYS A 666 14.73 -17.46 -18.09
N ALA A 667 14.24 -16.46 -18.81
CA ALA A 667 13.94 -16.57 -20.23
C ALA A 667 14.03 -15.22 -20.91
N GLU A 668 14.31 -15.22 -22.21
CA GLU A 668 14.24 -14.02 -23.03
C GLU A 668 12.89 -13.89 -23.72
N VAL A 669 12.56 -12.65 -24.09
CA VAL A 669 11.40 -12.36 -24.93
C VAL A 669 11.48 -13.17 -26.24
N GLY A 670 10.38 -13.81 -26.62
CA GLY A 670 10.29 -14.66 -27.81
C GLY A 670 10.59 -16.14 -27.56
N GLN A 671 11.21 -16.48 -26.42
CA GLN A 671 11.51 -17.86 -26.06
C GLN A 671 10.28 -18.59 -25.48
N SER A 672 10.36 -19.93 -25.43
CA SER A 672 9.37 -20.77 -24.76
C SER A 672 10.03 -21.53 -23.61
N ILE A 673 9.41 -21.48 -22.44
CA ILE A 673 9.88 -22.16 -21.23
C ILE A 673 9.13 -23.49 -21.11
N MET A 674 9.87 -24.58 -21.08
CA MET A 674 9.33 -25.92 -20.81
C MET A 674 9.63 -26.31 -19.36
N VAL A 675 8.59 -26.35 -18.51
CA VAL A 675 8.74 -26.73 -17.10
C VAL A 675 8.18 -28.14 -16.91
N VAL A 676 9.07 -29.11 -16.73
CA VAL A 676 8.69 -30.48 -16.35
C VAL A 676 8.53 -30.50 -14.83
N PHE A 677 7.30 -30.59 -14.35
CA PHE A 677 6.96 -30.56 -12.93
C PHE A 677 6.54 -31.94 -12.44
N ARG A 678 7.20 -32.45 -11.41
CA ARG A 678 6.82 -33.68 -10.70
C ARG A 678 6.41 -33.37 -9.28
N ASN A 679 5.24 -33.86 -8.89
CA ASN A 679 4.73 -33.67 -7.53
C ASN A 679 5.17 -34.81 -6.61
N ASN A 680 6.20 -34.61 -5.81
CA ASN A 680 6.67 -35.60 -4.81
C ASN A 680 6.01 -35.42 -3.42
N ALA A 681 4.98 -34.59 -3.30
CA ALA A 681 4.29 -34.34 -2.04
C ALA A 681 2.98 -35.12 -1.91
N ASN A 682 2.42 -35.16 -0.71
CA ASN A 682 1.24 -35.97 -0.37
C ASN A 682 -0.10 -35.35 -0.81
N ARG A 683 -0.09 -34.20 -1.50
CA ARG A 683 -1.26 -33.42 -1.90
C ARG A 683 -1.09 -32.91 -3.33
N PRO A 684 -2.17 -32.68 -4.08
CA PRO A 684 -2.06 -32.10 -5.41
C PRO A 684 -1.56 -30.65 -5.33
N TYR A 685 -0.46 -30.38 -6.02
CA TYR A 685 0.13 -29.05 -6.18
C TYR A 685 0.39 -28.79 -7.66
N SER A 686 0.71 -27.55 -8.02
CA SER A 686 0.97 -27.18 -9.41
C SER A 686 1.88 -25.96 -9.52
N ILE A 687 2.13 -25.54 -10.75
CA ILE A 687 2.70 -24.23 -11.11
C ILE A 687 1.71 -23.46 -12.01
N HIS A 688 0.44 -23.88 -12.01
CA HIS A 688 -0.68 -23.35 -12.82
C HIS A 688 -2.01 -23.68 -12.12
N PRO A 689 -3.15 -23.01 -12.34
CA PRO A 689 -4.43 -23.33 -11.66
C PRO A 689 -4.90 -24.79 -11.67
N ASN A 690 -4.40 -25.65 -12.57
CA ASN A 690 -4.72 -27.08 -12.58
C ASN A 690 -3.71 -27.88 -11.73
N GLY A 691 -4.20 -28.57 -10.70
CA GLY A 691 -3.41 -29.40 -9.79
C GLY A 691 -2.86 -30.68 -10.42
N VAL A 692 -1.62 -31.04 -10.11
CA VAL A 692 -0.99 -32.31 -10.48
C VAL A 692 -1.02 -33.24 -9.27
N ASN A 693 -1.60 -34.43 -9.43
CA ASN A 693 -1.72 -35.40 -8.34
C ASN A 693 -0.34 -35.86 -7.81
N PRO A 694 -0.27 -36.30 -6.54
CA PRO A 694 0.94 -36.91 -5.98
C PRO A 694 1.56 -37.97 -6.88
N ASN A 695 2.89 -37.98 -6.97
CA ASN A 695 3.74 -38.85 -7.79
C ASN A 695 3.53 -38.74 -9.32
N ASN A 696 2.66 -37.85 -9.80
CA ASN A 696 2.50 -37.60 -11.22
C ASN A 696 3.42 -36.48 -11.70
N THR A 697 3.73 -36.54 -12.99
CA THR A 697 4.51 -35.54 -13.70
C THR A 697 3.62 -34.84 -14.72
N PHE A 698 3.78 -33.54 -14.88
CA PHE A 698 3.11 -32.73 -15.89
C PHE A 698 4.09 -31.73 -16.49
N THR A 699 3.97 -31.48 -17.79
CA THR A 699 4.85 -30.54 -18.51
C THR A 699 4.07 -29.29 -18.86
N TYR A 700 4.53 -28.14 -18.36
CA TYR A 700 3.99 -26.83 -18.70
C TYR A 700 4.82 -26.21 -19.81
N LEU A 701 4.15 -25.59 -20.78
CA LEU A 701 4.77 -24.81 -21.83
C LEU A 701 4.32 -23.35 -21.69
N TRP A 702 5.24 -22.47 -21.32
CA TRP A 702 4.98 -21.03 -21.22
C TRP A 702 5.61 -20.31 -22.40
N LYS A 703 4.83 -19.48 -23.08
CA LYS A 703 5.32 -18.65 -24.18
C LYS A 703 5.61 -17.26 -23.66
N VAL A 704 6.83 -16.77 -23.87
CA VAL A 704 7.24 -15.44 -23.41
C VAL A 704 6.99 -14.44 -24.53
N GLY A 705 5.85 -13.74 -24.45
CA GLY A 705 5.52 -12.68 -25.41
C GLY A 705 6.28 -11.37 -25.15
N HIS A 706 6.30 -10.48 -26.14
CA HIS A 706 6.91 -9.14 -26.00
C HIS A 706 6.23 -8.27 -24.93
N THR A 707 4.95 -8.53 -24.61
CA THR A 707 4.20 -7.75 -23.63
C THR A 707 4.58 -8.03 -22.17
N VAL A 708 5.15 -9.20 -21.87
CA VAL A 708 5.57 -9.59 -20.52
C VAL A 708 7.05 -9.31 -20.23
N GLY A 709 7.79 -8.94 -21.28
CA GLY A 709 9.19 -8.53 -21.17
C GLY A 709 9.38 -7.05 -20.83
N PRO A 710 10.63 -6.63 -20.60
CA PRO A 710 10.96 -5.23 -20.33
C PRO A 710 10.75 -4.33 -21.55
N LYS A 711 10.25 -3.12 -21.31
CA LYS A 711 10.25 -2.04 -22.32
C LYS A 711 11.69 -1.52 -22.56
N PRO A 712 11.97 -0.74 -23.63
CA PRO A 712 13.33 -0.25 -23.92
C PRO A 712 13.93 0.64 -22.82
N GLU A 713 13.11 1.43 -22.13
CA GLU A 713 13.50 2.35 -21.04
C GLU A 713 13.66 1.62 -19.68
N GLU A 714 13.17 0.39 -19.57
CA GLU A 714 13.20 -0.39 -18.33
C GLU A 714 14.53 -1.15 -18.15
N SER A 715 14.77 -1.62 -16.92
CA SER A 715 15.85 -2.56 -16.61
C SER A 715 15.81 -3.80 -17.52
N ASP A 716 16.97 -4.42 -17.74
CA ASP A 716 17.14 -5.49 -18.72
C ASP A 716 16.32 -6.75 -18.45
N CYS A 717 15.88 -6.94 -17.21
CA CYS A 717 15.05 -8.06 -16.78
C CYS A 717 13.89 -7.61 -15.89
N ARG A 718 12.71 -8.18 -16.14
CA ARG A 718 11.51 -8.05 -15.32
C ARG A 718 11.34 -9.25 -14.40
N THR A 719 10.88 -8.97 -13.19
CA THR A 719 10.56 -9.98 -12.18
C THR A 719 9.09 -10.35 -12.21
N TRP A 720 8.84 -11.65 -12.21
CA TRP A 720 7.57 -12.30 -12.01
C TRP A 720 7.73 -13.37 -10.91
N ALA A 721 6.62 -13.88 -10.40
CA ALA A 721 6.63 -15.00 -9.46
C ALA A 721 5.83 -16.17 -10.01
N TYR A 722 6.30 -17.39 -9.76
CA TYR A 722 5.55 -18.61 -9.96
C TYR A 722 5.20 -19.26 -8.62
N TYR A 723 3.98 -19.79 -8.52
CA TYR A 723 3.44 -20.40 -7.31
C TYR A 723 2.36 -21.42 -7.66
N SER A 724 1.92 -22.20 -6.67
CA SER A 724 0.86 -23.20 -6.88
C SER A 724 -0.52 -22.56 -7.02
N GLY A 725 -1.21 -22.91 -8.09
CA GLY A 725 -2.53 -22.39 -8.42
C GLY A 725 -3.70 -23.17 -7.81
N VAL A 726 -3.44 -24.28 -7.11
CA VAL A 726 -4.49 -25.12 -6.50
C VAL A 726 -5.18 -24.39 -5.34
N ASN A 727 -4.39 -23.91 -4.38
CA ASN A 727 -4.85 -22.99 -3.34
C ASN A 727 -3.71 -22.00 -3.05
N PRO A 728 -3.62 -20.87 -3.78
CA PRO A 728 -2.51 -19.95 -3.66
C PRO A 728 -2.22 -19.52 -2.21
N GLU A 729 -3.24 -19.21 -1.42
CA GLU A 729 -3.06 -18.77 -0.03
C GLU A 729 -2.38 -19.84 0.83
N ARG A 730 -2.91 -21.05 0.86
CA ARG A 730 -2.34 -22.13 1.69
C ARG A 730 -1.02 -22.65 1.14
N ASP A 731 -0.92 -22.77 -0.18
CA ASP A 731 0.23 -23.38 -0.83
C ASP A 731 1.47 -22.48 -0.73
N ILE A 732 1.31 -21.15 -0.86
CA ILE A 732 2.40 -20.18 -0.64
C ILE A 732 2.84 -20.21 0.82
N HIS A 733 1.91 -20.19 1.80
CA HIS A 733 2.27 -20.29 3.22
C HIS A 733 2.92 -21.64 3.58
N SER A 734 2.62 -22.72 2.85
CA SER A 734 3.31 -24.00 2.98
C SER A 734 4.72 -24.00 2.36
N GLY A 735 5.05 -23.06 1.47
CA GLY A 735 6.40 -22.81 0.95
C GLY A 735 6.55 -22.84 -0.59
N LEU A 736 5.46 -22.95 -1.37
CA LEU A 736 5.52 -23.04 -2.83
C LEU A 736 5.53 -21.67 -3.50
N ILE A 737 6.73 -21.12 -3.71
CA ILE A 737 6.95 -19.85 -4.37
C ILE A 737 8.35 -19.80 -5.01
N GLY A 738 8.50 -19.16 -6.16
CA GLY A 738 9.80 -18.91 -6.76
C GLY A 738 9.79 -17.78 -7.79
N PRO A 739 10.97 -17.26 -8.19
CA PRO A 739 11.07 -16.15 -9.11
C PRO A 739 11.19 -16.57 -10.58
N LEU A 740 10.51 -15.84 -11.45
CA LEU A 740 10.61 -15.94 -12.90
C LEU A 740 11.14 -14.61 -13.43
N LEU A 741 12.30 -14.63 -14.08
CA LEU A 741 12.91 -13.45 -14.69
C LEU A 741 12.73 -13.50 -16.20
N VAL A 742 12.12 -12.45 -16.76
CA VAL A 742 11.96 -12.28 -18.21
C VAL A 742 12.86 -11.14 -18.66
N CYS A 743 13.86 -11.46 -19.48
CA CYS A 743 14.88 -10.52 -19.94
C CYS A 743 14.70 -10.12 -21.40
N ARG A 744 15.30 -8.99 -21.78
CA ARG A 744 15.38 -8.56 -23.18
C ARG A 744 16.19 -9.57 -24.00
N GLU A 745 15.84 -9.72 -25.27
CA GLU A 745 16.56 -10.57 -26.22
C GLU A 745 18.07 -10.25 -26.24
N GLY A 746 18.91 -11.28 -26.15
CA GLY A 746 20.37 -11.19 -26.13
C GLY A 746 21.00 -10.87 -24.76
N THR A 747 20.22 -10.65 -23.70
CA THR A 747 20.73 -10.34 -22.35
C THR A 747 21.37 -11.55 -21.67
N LEU A 748 20.78 -12.74 -21.83
CA LEU A 748 21.25 -13.98 -21.19
C LEU A 748 22.46 -14.59 -21.92
N ASP A 749 22.60 -14.34 -23.23
CA ASP A 749 23.73 -14.81 -24.03
C ASP A 749 25.00 -14.01 -23.78
N THR A 750 24.87 -12.72 -23.44
CA THR A 750 25.99 -11.92 -22.96
C THR A 750 26.40 -12.38 -21.56
N LYS A 751 27.50 -13.15 -21.45
CA LYS A 751 28.20 -13.34 -20.17
C LYS A 751 28.79 -12.01 -19.70
N LEU A 752 27.95 -11.13 -19.17
CA LEU A 752 28.37 -9.94 -18.44
C LEU A 752 28.97 -10.41 -17.10
N THR A 753 30.29 -10.49 -17.07
CA THR A 753 31.08 -10.93 -15.91
C THR A 753 30.98 -9.99 -14.71
N ASP A 754 30.40 -8.80 -14.85
CA ASP A 754 30.40 -7.75 -13.82
C ASP A 754 28.99 -7.26 -13.39
N ARG A 755 28.03 -8.19 -13.30
CA ARG A 755 26.70 -7.90 -12.74
C ARG A 755 26.34 -8.90 -11.66
N ARG A 756 25.71 -8.43 -10.58
CA ARG A 756 25.17 -9.27 -9.50
C ARG A 756 23.65 -9.15 -9.47
N GLU A 757 22.98 -10.27 -9.30
CA GLU A 757 21.52 -10.34 -9.21
C GLU A 757 21.12 -11.02 -7.90
N PHE A 758 20.18 -10.41 -7.17
CA PHE A 758 19.62 -10.95 -5.94
C PHE A 758 18.11 -10.95 -6.01
N THR A 759 17.48 -12.02 -5.53
CA THR A 759 16.02 -12.10 -5.39
C THR A 759 15.63 -12.16 -3.91
N LEU A 760 14.77 -11.24 -3.48
CA LEU A 760 14.26 -11.16 -2.12
C LEU A 760 12.74 -11.20 -2.09
N LEU A 761 12.21 -12.15 -1.33
CA LEU A 761 10.81 -12.29 -0.97
C LEU A 761 10.61 -11.76 0.44
N PHE A 762 9.84 -10.68 0.54
CA PHE A 762 9.36 -10.16 1.82
C PHE A 762 7.97 -10.72 2.07
N MET A 763 7.86 -11.59 3.07
CA MET A 763 6.58 -12.22 3.41
C MET A 763 6.53 -12.64 4.88
N THR A 764 5.38 -12.44 5.50
CA THR A 764 5.03 -13.04 6.79
C THR A 764 4.40 -14.42 6.58
N PHE A 765 5.14 -15.48 6.90
CA PHE A 765 4.65 -16.85 6.82
C PHE A 765 3.77 -17.18 8.03
N ASP A 766 2.49 -17.45 7.79
CA ASP A 766 1.55 -17.93 8.80
C ASP A 766 1.43 -19.47 8.73
N GLU A 767 2.10 -20.16 9.65
CA GLU A 767 2.11 -21.62 9.67
C GLU A 767 0.73 -22.21 10.03
N SER A 768 -0.18 -21.43 10.62
CA SER A 768 -1.56 -21.89 10.86
C SER A 768 -2.36 -22.10 9.57
N ARG A 769 -1.94 -21.47 8.47
CA ARG A 769 -2.55 -21.61 7.13
C ARG A 769 -1.89 -22.71 6.30
N SER A 770 -0.74 -23.21 6.73
CA SER A 770 -0.03 -24.30 6.07
C SER A 770 -0.81 -25.60 6.13
N TRP A 771 -0.76 -26.39 5.05
CA TRP A 771 -1.29 -27.76 5.05
C TRP A 771 -0.61 -28.69 6.06
N TYR A 772 0.58 -28.33 6.54
CA TYR A 772 1.37 -29.11 7.49
C TYR A 772 1.19 -28.66 8.94
N TYR A 773 0.26 -27.73 9.21
CA TYR A 773 0.01 -27.19 10.53
C TYR A 773 -0.24 -28.27 11.60
N GLU A 774 -1.14 -29.22 11.34
CA GLU A 774 -1.47 -30.29 12.29
C GLU A 774 -0.24 -31.13 12.66
N LYS A 775 0.53 -31.56 11.64
CA LYS A 775 1.78 -32.31 11.83
C LYS A 775 2.82 -31.50 12.62
N ASN A 776 2.96 -30.21 12.30
CA ASN A 776 3.90 -29.33 12.98
C ASN A 776 3.48 -29.06 14.43
N SER A 777 2.18 -28.86 14.68
CA SER A 777 1.60 -28.73 16.02
C SER A 777 1.86 -29.98 16.87
N GLU A 778 1.70 -31.19 16.32
CA GLU A 778 2.04 -32.43 17.03
C GLU A 778 3.52 -32.52 17.40
N ILE A 779 4.43 -32.16 16.48
CA ILE A 779 5.88 -32.14 16.72
C ILE A 779 6.23 -31.15 17.84
N MET A 780 5.63 -29.96 17.81
CA MET A 780 5.83 -28.93 18.83
C MET A 780 5.28 -29.38 20.20
N GLN A 781 4.06 -29.92 20.24
CA GLN A 781 3.45 -30.43 21.48
C GLN A 781 4.26 -31.57 22.09
N ARG A 782 4.79 -32.50 21.28
CA ARG A 782 5.67 -33.58 21.75
C ARG A 782 6.96 -33.04 22.37
N LYS A 783 7.57 -32.01 21.79
CA LYS A 783 8.73 -31.31 22.38
C LYS A 783 8.35 -30.56 23.67
N ARG A 784 7.17 -29.94 23.70
CA ARG A 784 6.65 -29.16 24.84
C ARG A 784 6.35 -30.03 26.06
N ARG A 785 5.85 -31.27 25.90
CA ARG A 785 5.67 -32.22 27.01
C ARG A 785 6.96 -32.52 27.80
N ARG A 786 8.15 -32.18 27.28
CA ARG A 786 9.43 -32.29 28.00
C ARG A 786 9.84 -31.02 28.78
N ARG A 787 9.15 -29.88 28.60
CA ARG A 787 9.40 -28.63 29.35
C ARG A 787 8.16 -28.31 30.20
N ILE A 788 8.37 -28.16 31.52
CA ILE A 788 7.34 -27.97 32.54
C ILE A 788 6.41 -26.78 32.20
N MET A 789 5.16 -26.92 32.63
CA MET A 789 3.99 -26.08 32.36
C MET A 789 4.21 -24.58 32.44
N ASP A 790 3.92 -23.89 31.33
CA ASP A 790 3.44 -22.51 31.37
C ASP A 790 2.05 -22.45 30.70
N HIS A 791 1.06 -22.02 31.49
CA HIS A 791 -0.37 -22.15 31.22
C HIS A 791 -0.95 -20.99 30.39
N ASN A 792 -0.15 -19.97 30.05
CA ASN A 792 -0.61 -18.76 29.34
C ASN A 792 -0.08 -18.56 27.91
N PHE A 793 0.49 -19.59 27.28
CA PHE A 793 1.08 -19.46 25.94
C PHE A 793 0.05 -19.71 24.81
N LYS A 794 -0.54 -18.64 24.25
CA LYS A 794 -1.18 -18.68 22.91
C LYS A 794 -0.07 -18.58 21.86
N GLU A 795 0.18 -19.67 21.12
CA GLU A 795 1.28 -19.79 20.16
C GLU A 795 1.06 -18.90 18.93
N ASN A 796 1.97 -17.93 18.72
CA ASN A 796 2.05 -17.11 17.52
C ASN A 796 2.87 -17.82 16.45
N LEU A 797 2.20 -18.32 15.40
CA LEU A 797 2.82 -19.08 14.32
C LEU A 797 3.08 -18.23 13.07
N LYS A 798 3.31 -16.93 13.28
CA LYS A 798 3.58 -15.94 12.23
C LYS A 798 5.06 -15.59 12.25
N PHE A 799 5.72 -15.79 11.12
CA PHE A 799 7.15 -15.59 10.94
C PHE A 799 7.40 -14.49 9.92
N HIS A 800 7.86 -13.34 10.40
CA HIS A 800 8.23 -12.20 9.56
C HIS A 800 9.64 -12.43 9.03
N SER A 801 9.78 -12.70 7.73
CA SER A 801 11.03 -13.23 7.19
C SER A 801 11.35 -12.70 5.79
N ILE A 802 12.64 -12.71 5.45
CA ILE A 802 13.14 -12.48 4.09
C ILE A 802 13.57 -13.84 3.54
N ASN A 803 13.02 -14.26 2.39
CA ASN A 803 13.25 -15.58 1.79
C ASN A 803 12.99 -16.76 2.75
N GLY A 804 12.04 -16.60 3.69
CA GLY A 804 11.71 -17.61 4.70
C GLY A 804 12.73 -17.72 5.85
N ILE A 805 13.70 -16.79 5.93
CA ILE A 805 14.74 -16.73 6.96
C ILE A 805 14.58 -15.46 7.80
N ILE A 806 14.74 -15.60 9.10
CA ILE A 806 14.62 -14.53 10.09
C ILE A 806 16.03 -14.09 10.50
N HIS A 807 16.30 -12.78 10.56
CA HIS A 807 17.56 -12.11 10.93
C HIS A 807 18.81 -12.35 10.04
N SER A 808 19.09 -13.57 9.59
CA SER A 808 20.40 -13.92 9.03
C SER A 808 20.31 -14.66 7.69
N LEU A 809 19.79 -13.97 6.67
CA LEU A 809 19.94 -14.42 5.29
C LEU A 809 21.41 -14.33 4.88
N LYS A 810 21.91 -15.37 4.20
CA LYS A 810 23.31 -15.46 3.74
C LYS A 810 23.40 -15.24 2.23
N GLY A 811 24.61 -15.10 1.70
CA GLY A 811 24.86 -15.02 0.27
C GLY A 811 24.76 -13.63 -0.37
N LEU A 812 24.47 -12.57 0.41
CA LEU A 812 24.39 -11.20 -0.10
C LEU A 812 25.78 -10.53 -0.08
N ARG A 813 26.57 -10.78 -1.13
CA ARG A 813 27.94 -10.24 -1.29
C ARG A 813 28.11 -9.57 -2.65
N MET A 814 28.58 -8.33 -2.65
CA MET A 814 28.78 -7.52 -3.86
C MET A 814 30.04 -6.64 -3.72
N TYR A 815 30.47 -6.04 -4.83
CA TYR A 815 31.63 -5.14 -4.85
C TYR A 815 31.22 -3.67 -4.99
N THR A 816 32.10 -2.76 -4.57
CA THR A 816 31.96 -1.30 -4.78
C THR A 816 31.89 -0.98 -6.27
N ASN A 817 31.00 -0.06 -6.65
CA ASN A 817 30.77 0.36 -8.04
C ASN A 817 30.34 -0.76 -9.02
N GLN A 818 30.02 -1.97 -8.52
CA GLN A 818 29.44 -3.03 -9.34
C GLN A 818 27.94 -2.79 -9.52
N LEU A 819 27.40 -3.06 -10.71
CA LEU A 819 25.97 -3.01 -10.93
C LEU A 819 25.27 -4.20 -10.25
N VAL A 820 24.42 -3.90 -9.28
CA VAL A 820 23.63 -4.87 -8.55
C VAL A 820 22.15 -4.68 -8.86
N THR A 821 21.50 -5.75 -9.31
CA THR A 821 20.07 -5.80 -9.58
C THR A 821 19.35 -6.54 -8.46
N TRP A 822 18.39 -5.88 -7.83
CA TRP A 822 17.54 -6.46 -6.78
C TRP A 822 16.14 -6.73 -7.30
N HIS A 823 15.72 -7.98 -7.27
CA HIS A 823 14.39 -8.44 -7.61
C HIS A 823 13.58 -8.63 -6.33
N LEU A 824 12.67 -7.70 -6.05
CA LEU A 824 11.84 -7.71 -4.85
C LEU A 824 10.47 -8.30 -5.15
N ILE A 825 10.00 -9.19 -4.28
CA ILE A 825 8.73 -9.90 -4.40
C ILE A 825 7.98 -9.80 -3.07
N ASN A 826 6.69 -9.48 -3.13
CA ASN A 826 5.78 -9.63 -1.99
C ASN A 826 4.47 -10.28 -2.46
N LEU A 827 4.15 -11.44 -1.88
CA LEU A 827 2.90 -12.17 -2.10
C LEU A 827 2.17 -12.43 -0.78
N GLY A 828 2.44 -11.60 0.23
CA GLY A 828 1.85 -11.67 1.56
C GLY A 828 0.36 -11.36 1.61
N SER A 829 -0.18 -11.36 2.83
CA SER A 829 -1.56 -10.91 3.05
C SER A 829 -1.74 -9.40 2.76
N PRO A 830 -2.96 -8.88 2.59
CA PRO A 830 -3.21 -7.44 2.38
C PRO A 830 -2.59 -6.50 3.42
N ASN A 831 -2.37 -6.99 4.65
CA ASN A 831 -1.74 -6.24 5.74
C ASN A 831 -0.20 -6.38 5.75
N ASP A 832 0.35 -7.23 4.89
CA ASP A 832 1.77 -7.54 4.79
C ASP A 832 2.45 -6.57 3.82
N ILE A 833 2.45 -5.29 4.20
CA ILE A 833 3.13 -4.21 3.49
C ILE A 833 4.54 -4.06 4.05
N HIS A 834 5.53 -3.82 3.18
CA HIS A 834 6.92 -3.67 3.58
C HIS A 834 7.55 -2.45 2.92
N SER A 835 8.31 -1.68 3.68
CA SER A 835 9.06 -0.53 3.17
C SER A 835 10.53 -0.90 3.19
N VAL A 836 11.02 -1.42 2.06
CA VAL A 836 12.37 -2.01 1.95
C VAL A 836 13.40 -0.90 1.94
N HIS A 837 14.32 -0.92 2.89
CA HIS A 837 15.39 0.06 3.05
C HIS A 837 16.76 -0.62 3.02
N PHE A 838 17.70 -0.03 2.27
CA PHE A 838 19.08 -0.44 2.19
C PHE A 838 19.95 0.63 2.87
N HIS A 839 20.56 0.29 3.99
CA HIS A 839 21.36 1.24 4.76
C HIS A 839 22.56 1.75 3.94
N GLY A 840 22.80 3.06 3.99
CA GLY A 840 23.94 3.73 3.37
C GLY A 840 23.94 3.72 1.83
N GLN A 841 22.92 3.15 1.19
CA GLN A 841 22.83 3.02 -0.27
C GLN A 841 21.52 3.61 -0.80
N THR A 842 21.54 4.11 -2.03
CA THR A 842 20.33 4.45 -2.78
C THR A 842 20.23 3.61 -4.03
N PHE A 843 19.03 3.48 -4.56
CA PHE A 843 18.78 2.70 -5.77
C PHE A 843 17.95 3.49 -6.77
N ILE A 844 18.01 3.04 -8.01
CA ILE A 844 17.27 3.58 -9.14
C ILE A 844 16.23 2.56 -9.53
N HIS A 845 14.98 3.01 -9.60
CA HIS A 845 13.89 2.23 -10.17
C HIS A 845 13.64 2.72 -11.60
N LYS A 846 14.01 1.89 -12.58
CA LYS A 846 13.79 2.18 -14.01
C LYS A 846 12.45 1.62 -14.45
N LYS A 847 11.46 2.50 -14.64
CA LYS A 847 10.16 2.19 -15.28
C LYS A 847 10.15 2.80 -16.69
N THR A 848 9.12 3.58 -17.01
CA THR A 848 9.10 4.52 -18.15
C THR A 848 10.06 5.69 -17.94
N THR A 849 10.33 6.00 -16.68
CA THR A 849 11.25 7.05 -16.23
C THR A 849 12.05 6.50 -15.05
N SER A 850 13.29 6.97 -14.90
CA SER A 850 14.15 6.62 -13.78
C SER A 850 13.85 7.49 -12.57
N TYR A 851 13.58 6.84 -11.43
CA TYR A 851 13.36 7.51 -10.15
C TYR A 851 14.40 7.08 -9.13
N ARG A 852 15.01 8.04 -8.43
CA ARG A 852 15.92 7.74 -7.33
C ARG A 852 15.15 7.62 -6.02
N GLN A 853 15.41 6.53 -5.29
CA GLN A 853 14.75 6.23 -4.02
C GLN A 853 15.75 5.57 -3.05
N ALA A 854 15.43 5.65 -1.76
CA ALA A 854 16.18 4.99 -0.69
C ALA A 854 15.32 3.95 0.05
N VAL A 855 14.00 4.16 0.06
CA VAL A 855 13.02 3.25 0.64
C VAL A 855 12.00 2.90 -0.42
N TYR A 856 11.80 1.60 -0.65
CA TYR A 856 10.86 1.11 -1.67
C TYR A 856 9.60 0.55 -1.00
N PRO A 857 8.40 1.13 -1.24
CA PRO A 857 7.16 0.59 -0.71
C PRO A 857 6.73 -0.65 -1.51
N LEU A 858 6.98 -1.84 -0.95
CA LEU A 858 6.67 -3.12 -1.55
C LEU A 858 5.29 -3.63 -1.08
N LEU A 859 4.31 -3.48 -1.97
CA LEU A 859 2.91 -3.82 -1.71
C LEU A 859 2.63 -5.32 -1.94
N PRO A 860 1.58 -5.90 -1.33
CA PRO A 860 1.14 -7.26 -1.63
C PRO A 860 0.77 -7.45 -3.11
N GLY A 861 1.37 -8.46 -3.75
CA GLY A 861 1.30 -8.68 -5.20
C GLY A 861 2.31 -7.85 -6.01
N GLY A 862 3.15 -7.05 -5.35
CA GLY A 862 4.13 -6.20 -6.01
C GLY A 862 5.41 -6.94 -6.39
N PHE A 863 5.88 -6.67 -7.62
CA PHE A 863 7.19 -7.09 -8.11
C PHE A 863 7.98 -5.87 -8.54
N ALA A 864 9.24 -5.78 -8.12
CA ALA A 864 10.10 -4.66 -8.48
C ALA A 864 11.49 -5.12 -8.86
N THR A 865 12.08 -4.45 -9.85
CA THR A 865 13.49 -4.57 -10.20
C THR A 865 14.15 -3.23 -9.85
N LEU A 866 15.11 -3.25 -8.94
CA LEU A 866 15.86 -2.06 -8.52
C LEU A 866 17.32 -2.22 -8.94
N GLU A 867 17.93 -1.14 -9.42
CA GLU A 867 19.35 -1.09 -9.77
C GLU A 867 20.11 -0.27 -8.72
N MET A 868 21.23 -0.81 -8.25
CA MET A 868 22.04 -0.19 -7.20
C MET A 868 23.51 -0.23 -7.59
N TYR A 869 24.20 0.88 -7.32
CA TYR A 869 25.66 0.99 -7.38
C TYR A 869 26.17 1.19 -5.94
N PRO A 870 26.72 0.15 -5.30
CA PRO A 870 27.20 0.25 -3.93
C PRO A 870 28.37 1.24 -3.85
N SER A 871 28.21 2.30 -3.06
CA SER A 871 29.18 3.41 -3.01
C SER A 871 30.23 3.24 -1.91
N LYS A 872 29.84 2.72 -0.74
CA LYS A 872 30.69 2.60 0.45
C LYS A 872 30.85 1.12 0.84
N PRO A 873 32.09 0.62 1.00
CA PRO A 873 32.33 -0.74 1.48
C PRO A 873 31.94 -0.87 2.95
N GLY A 874 31.51 -2.06 3.36
CA GLY A 874 31.06 -2.32 4.72
C GLY A 874 30.00 -3.42 4.81
N LEU A 875 29.66 -3.79 6.05
CA LEU A 875 28.54 -4.67 6.36
C LEU A 875 27.32 -3.81 6.69
N TRP A 876 26.35 -3.81 5.78
CA TRP A 876 25.18 -2.94 5.80
C TRP A 876 23.92 -3.72 6.14
N GLN A 877 22.94 -3.05 6.76
CA GLN A 877 21.65 -3.63 7.08
C GLN A 877 20.64 -3.42 5.95
N LEU A 878 19.85 -4.47 5.67
CA LEU A 878 18.72 -4.46 4.76
C LEU A 878 17.49 -4.86 5.56
N GLU A 879 16.48 -4.00 5.58
CA GLU A 879 15.32 -4.20 6.45
C GLU A 879 14.03 -3.63 5.89
N THR A 880 12.95 -3.83 6.64
CA THR A 880 11.68 -3.14 6.45
C THR A 880 11.54 -2.05 7.50
N GLU A 881 11.20 -0.82 7.09
CA GLU A 881 10.92 0.30 8.00
C GLU A 881 9.65 0.10 8.85
N VAL A 882 8.91 -1.00 8.62
CA VAL A 882 7.80 -1.40 9.48
C VAL A 882 8.35 -1.99 10.77
N GLY A 883 8.47 -1.16 11.81
CA GLY A 883 9.19 -1.48 13.05
C GLY A 883 8.82 -2.81 13.73
N LEU A 884 7.54 -3.21 13.74
CA LEU A 884 7.14 -4.51 14.32
C LEU A 884 7.67 -5.68 13.48
N SER A 885 7.62 -5.59 12.15
CA SER A 885 8.12 -6.62 11.24
C SER A 885 9.64 -6.73 11.33
N GLN A 886 10.33 -5.60 11.44
CA GLN A 886 11.78 -5.49 11.66
C GLN A 886 12.20 -6.19 12.96
N GLN A 887 11.57 -5.86 14.10
CA GLN A 887 11.85 -6.47 15.41
C GLN A 887 11.56 -7.97 15.45
N LYS A 888 10.52 -8.41 14.73
CA LYS A 888 10.19 -9.83 14.58
C LYS A 888 11.11 -10.59 13.62
N GLY A 889 12.04 -9.88 12.98
CA GLY A 889 13.22 -10.42 12.32
C GLY A 889 13.20 -10.39 10.79
N MET A 890 12.34 -9.56 10.20
CA MET A 890 12.42 -9.20 8.78
C MET A 890 13.51 -8.15 8.54
N GLN A 891 14.75 -8.56 8.78
CA GLN A 891 15.97 -7.78 8.60
C GLN A 891 17.10 -8.74 8.27
N THR A 892 18.11 -8.27 7.54
CA THR A 892 19.31 -9.03 7.26
C THR A 892 20.49 -8.12 6.94
N LEU A 893 21.67 -8.72 6.70
CA LEU A 893 22.90 -7.99 6.43
C LEU A 893 23.40 -8.33 5.03
N PHE A 894 23.97 -7.34 4.35
CA PHE A 894 24.65 -7.51 3.07
C PHE A 894 26.06 -6.90 3.12
N LEU A 895 27.00 -7.56 2.45
CA LEU A 895 28.41 -7.18 2.47
C LEU A 895 28.80 -6.52 1.15
N VAL A 896 29.33 -5.31 1.23
CA VAL A 896 29.95 -4.58 0.12
C VAL A 896 31.46 -4.62 0.31
N LEU A 897 32.16 -5.29 -0.61
CA LEU A 897 33.62 -5.42 -0.63
C LEU A 897 34.22 -4.35 -1.55
N ASP A 898 35.40 -3.85 -1.19
CA ASP A 898 36.09 -2.91 -2.06
C ASP A 898 36.80 -3.65 -3.22
N ASN A 899 36.65 -3.15 -4.44
CA ASN A 899 37.33 -3.68 -5.64
C ASN A 899 38.86 -3.59 -5.54
N GLY A 900 39.40 -2.66 -4.75
CA GLY A 900 40.83 -2.50 -4.51
C GLY A 900 41.44 -3.51 -3.53
N ALA A 901 40.61 -4.27 -2.79
CA ALA A 901 41.06 -5.13 -1.69
C ALA A 901 41.58 -6.52 -2.13
N ASN A 902 42.11 -6.66 -3.35
CA ASN A 902 42.97 -7.78 -3.72
C ASN A 902 44.38 -7.58 -3.11
N ILE A 903 44.42 -7.42 -1.78
CA ILE A 903 45.67 -7.58 -1.04
C ILE A 903 46.01 -9.05 -1.20
N LYS A 904 47.11 -9.36 -1.91
CA LYS A 904 47.72 -10.69 -1.87
C LYS A 904 47.98 -11.00 -0.40
N LEU A 905 47.08 -11.74 0.24
CA LEU A 905 47.33 -12.43 1.49
C LEU A 905 48.46 -13.41 1.20
N SER A 906 49.68 -12.90 1.28
CA SER A 906 50.85 -13.70 0.97
C SER A 906 50.91 -14.75 2.08
N LEU A 907 50.74 -16.02 1.69
CA LEU A 907 51.10 -17.16 2.53
C LEU A 907 52.56 -17.06 3.03
N CYS A 908 53.37 -16.21 2.39
CA CYS A 908 54.74 -15.87 2.79
C CYS A 908 54.82 -15.16 4.15
N CYS A 909 53.84 -14.32 4.52
CA CYS A 909 53.83 -13.65 5.84
C CYS A 909 53.46 -14.60 6.99
N ILE A 910 52.68 -15.66 6.74
CA ILE A 910 52.32 -16.65 7.77
C ILE A 910 53.52 -17.56 8.10
N TYR A 911 54.35 -17.88 7.10
CA TYR A 911 55.56 -18.69 7.32
C TYR A 911 56.62 -17.96 8.16
N ASN A 912 56.77 -16.64 8.03
CA ASN A 912 57.73 -15.87 8.83
C ASN A 912 57.26 -15.59 10.27
N MET A 913 55.97 -15.65 10.55
CA MET A 913 55.46 -15.44 11.92
C MET A 913 55.51 -16.73 12.77
N ILE A 914 55.46 -17.91 12.13
CA ILE A 914 55.66 -19.20 12.81
C ILE A 914 57.15 -19.46 13.12
N PHE A 915 58.08 -18.90 12.34
CA PHE A 915 59.53 -19.05 12.57
C PHE A 915 60.11 -18.14 13.67
N TYR A 916 59.37 -17.13 14.14
CA TYR A 916 59.78 -16.26 15.26
C TYR A 916 59.17 -16.68 16.62
N LEU A 917 58.36 -17.73 16.64
CA LEU A 917 57.70 -18.30 17.83
C LEU A 917 58.17 -19.74 18.15
N LEU A 918 59.19 -20.23 17.44
CA LEU A 918 60.06 -21.35 17.83
C LEU A 918 61.41 -20.77 18.25
#